data_AF-A0A3L9ZXV4-F1
#
_entry.id   AF-A0A3L9ZXV4-F1
#
_cell.length_a   1.000
_cell.length_b   1.000
_cell.length_c   1.000
_cell.angle_alpha   90.00
_cell.angle_beta   90.00
_cell.angle_gamma   90.00
#
_symmetry.space_group_name_H-M   'P 1'
#
loop_
_entity.id
_entity.type
_entity.pdbx_description
1 polymer ?
#
loop_
_entity_poly.entity_id
_entity_poly.type
_entity_poly.pdbx_seq_one_letter_code
_entity_poly.pdbx_strand_id
1 'polypeptide(L)'
;MSKPKFKKLLVLLSLLPVSALPLTSISLKTDKQNNNKITETRATRAEPWHAGALAVLQKDFQEGLKFFSKETQEEWREKTPTAIGWEHVFEFYWLIKSAVISEWPDDSSIDDIPGAANFVLKDKDAYAFNLLDNLSKETGFDGYKTSYFKKLVKLEIQDHPFYLEDRFFKENYGRHEEDIYEKLHWMFSAVTPYLYTIERVSKQFKLYHRLRTDRNSSYEFMGATYERQQNISLIVNNTTDDRFLYPSPDDGIKFSATVDKLDEYYNKLSPHLYLPTAKEDLFSIQEFVEEVNRTHIIDLNPELQNSYDNIRMFNSENDFPKMVQLRKDACDFGIKYATNILNETIVPLEGYYLGSAIKNFFLLELQEEIISMVDQDPNRSWDRLYTKDSVILPLNQLIDLLKEFKTFNKKFKDLKTELNLKANYYNGTAFTDSQVYKNAPINLQNAYNTAWLNATKDYDNFMEEEQINNALTALKKAREDIEANSVPLDKEYLKNFVISIEKPEAKWLLSSGPLAQQLKTEIDNATDLEKLNLVFAKIQKSFADLFTTGAFDSNSLWRHEHYNLITNDRKNKINTTAQSFLNLIKLDIHSSDWKTTLETFRPKVLELQEIIDLCAKIGEMNQTYHTTAQHTLNIKYSNINHAQNYRQKIEEAYASTSIDKAELSEQIKQITIASNLVDGYKNIWKKFYDLINGLNVQWLDSNKKTEIINTTITNSATNWDSIRWNDISIYEKIQNLYTSVSNSLTTFISTSSLCSDLNHNQRAKLLSLVPAFIPNKVDENATHITTLNNLSLEAIQTSEQMKLLKEEQAKRANIITTDNYKHADKDKKDAYDQAFANSNFTDAKTKAEVESLKTSLEQAREALNGDANLLEAAKAALIKEIQDDEYLETNQKQTLIAEVNLATQLSDLDPIREEIDNYHKAKLEQLKNDLKAKINATDWPTSSDKTFLLSKADNMTLKTSVQTYAEVTYELKNLLKNEVKSLENLNKAQKDKQALAIDAIKSIDKLILEHKQINELEKVMKELIDIQNEYKDVKTLVIYLEEKQDKKDAFDNAYNALTFSDAKDKTQVEALIKNVKDAKEALKGDSILDQAKKDLKTEIDNNAKLNKEQKDNFKNKVDQAKSSADLAKIRQEILDLETLLARPKISASLRNSAKAGLALNILLLLGLAAVATILLTVFKKIRRY
;
A
#
# COMPACT_ATOMS: atom_id res chain seq x y z
N MET A 1 -5.16 -9.99 24.84
CA MET A 1 -6.53 -10.56 24.83
C MET A 1 -6.88 -10.81 23.35
N SER A 2 -7.08 -12.00 22.79
CA SER A 2 -7.70 -13.28 23.22
C SER A 2 -9.02 -13.53 22.48
N LYS A 3 -8.97 -14.33 21.40
CA LYS A 3 -10.07 -15.27 21.11
C LYS A 3 -10.17 -16.23 22.31
N PRO A 4 -11.37 -16.68 22.73
CA PRO A 4 -11.79 -17.98 22.22
C PRO A 4 -13.32 -18.25 22.08
N LYS A 5 -13.65 -18.93 20.97
CA LYS A 5 -14.51 -20.13 20.86
C LYS A 5 -15.97 -20.08 21.37
N PHE A 6 -16.89 -20.23 20.43
CA PHE A 6 -17.41 -21.57 20.06
C PHE A 6 -16.97 -21.89 18.59
N LYS A 7 -17.34 -22.99 17.90
CA LYS A 7 -17.02 -24.42 18.10
C LYS A 7 -17.31 -25.02 19.48
N LYS A 8 -18.09 -26.09 19.62
CA LYS A 8 -18.20 -27.34 18.82
C LYS A 8 -19.68 -27.84 18.77
N LEU A 9 -20.11 -28.92 18.12
CA LEU A 9 -19.58 -30.29 17.83
C LEU A 9 -20.51 -30.90 16.71
N LEU A 10 -20.23 -31.86 15.81
CA LEU A 10 -19.08 -32.65 15.26
C LEU A 10 -19.33 -32.64 13.70
N VAL A 11 -18.44 -32.83 12.72
CA VAL A 11 -17.09 -33.41 12.52
C VAL A 11 -17.06 -34.94 12.26
N LEU A 12 -16.27 -35.34 11.26
CA LEU A 12 -16.03 -36.71 10.72
C LEU A 12 -17.18 -37.29 9.85
N LEU A 13 -16.95 -37.86 8.65
CA LEU A 13 -15.70 -38.17 7.93
C LEU A 13 -15.66 -37.59 6.51
N SER A 14 -14.49 -37.07 6.13
CA SER A 14 -14.03 -36.88 4.75
C SER A 14 -13.10 -38.05 4.35
N LEU A 15 -12.49 -37.98 3.14
CA LEU A 15 -11.56 -38.97 2.51
C LEU A 15 -12.31 -40.07 1.73
N LEU A 16 -11.99 -40.45 0.48
CA LEU A 16 -10.95 -40.04 -0.51
C LEU A 16 -11.57 -40.15 -1.97
N PRO A 17 -10.86 -39.99 -3.11
CA PRO A 17 -11.46 -39.41 -4.33
C PRO A 17 -11.34 -40.27 -5.64
N VAL A 18 -11.78 -39.66 -6.75
CA VAL A 18 -11.45 -39.93 -8.18
C VAL A 18 -12.28 -40.98 -8.97
N SER A 19 -12.81 -40.51 -10.10
CA SER A 19 -13.14 -41.22 -11.36
C SER A 19 -14.42 -42.07 -11.53
N ALA A 20 -14.74 -42.26 -12.82
CA ALA A 20 -15.58 -43.27 -13.47
C ALA A 20 -17.11 -43.03 -13.61
N LEU A 21 -17.53 -43.00 -14.88
CA LEU A 21 -18.84 -43.38 -15.44
C LEU A 21 -19.03 -44.93 -15.33
N PRO A 22 -20.17 -45.59 -15.68
CA PRO A 22 -21.31 -45.10 -16.46
C PRO A 22 -22.75 -45.60 -16.08
N LEU A 23 -23.74 -45.14 -16.86
CA LEU A 23 -24.94 -45.88 -17.36
C LEU A 23 -26.14 -46.27 -16.46
N THR A 24 -27.25 -46.51 -17.17
CA THR A 24 -28.52 -47.20 -16.82
C THR A 24 -29.44 -46.64 -15.71
N SER A 25 -30.42 -45.84 -16.17
CA SER A 25 -31.89 -46.03 -16.09
C SER A 25 -32.56 -47.01 -15.09
N ILE A 26 -33.89 -46.83 -14.92
CA ILE A 26 -34.90 -47.64 -14.18
C ILE A 26 -35.12 -47.21 -12.71
N SER A 27 -36.34 -47.06 -12.16
CA SER A 27 -37.67 -46.80 -12.73
C SER A 27 -38.69 -46.41 -11.63
N LEU A 28 -39.87 -45.93 -12.07
CA LEU A 28 -41.23 -45.94 -11.47
C LEU A 28 -41.49 -46.00 -9.93
N LYS A 29 -42.46 -45.17 -9.55
CA LYS A 29 -43.36 -45.24 -8.36
C LYS A 29 -44.70 -44.65 -8.83
N THR A 30 -45.91 -45.09 -8.47
CA THR A 30 -46.46 -45.96 -7.39
C THR A 30 -47.79 -46.59 -7.90
N ASP A 31 -48.40 -47.64 -7.34
CA ASP A 31 -47.97 -48.67 -6.37
C ASP A 31 -48.80 -49.97 -6.53
N LYS A 32 -48.35 -51.00 -5.81
CA LYS A 32 -48.84 -52.39 -5.71
C LYS A 32 -50.31 -52.57 -5.25
N GLN A 33 -50.95 -53.67 -5.67
CA GLN A 33 -51.25 -54.88 -4.86
C GLN A 33 -52.06 -55.89 -5.73
N ASN A 34 -51.57 -57.08 -6.08
CA ASN A 34 -51.49 -58.33 -5.29
C ASN A 34 -52.80 -58.78 -4.62
N ASN A 35 -53.44 -59.87 -5.12
CA ASN A 35 -53.32 -61.18 -4.46
C ASN A 35 -53.83 -62.40 -5.28
N ASN A 36 -53.60 -63.61 -4.75
CA ASN A 36 -53.69 -64.90 -5.43
C ASN A 36 -55.01 -65.71 -5.21
N LYS A 37 -55.34 -66.52 -6.23
CA LYS A 37 -55.88 -67.91 -6.22
C LYS A 37 -56.83 -68.43 -5.12
N ILE A 38 -57.95 -69.04 -5.59
CA ILE A 38 -58.50 -70.40 -5.23
C ILE A 38 -59.03 -70.54 -3.77
N THR A 39 -60.26 -71.00 -3.47
CA THR A 39 -60.81 -72.37 -3.70
C THR A 39 -62.35 -72.41 -3.48
N GLU A 40 -63.05 -73.33 -4.17
CA GLU A 40 -64.19 -74.22 -3.72
C GLU A 40 -65.35 -73.75 -2.77
N THR A 41 -66.59 -74.28 -2.83
CA THR A 41 -67.27 -75.28 -3.70
C THR A 41 -68.81 -75.06 -3.79
N ARG A 42 -69.40 -75.40 -4.95
CA ARG A 42 -70.74 -76.03 -5.26
C ARG A 42 -72.01 -75.80 -4.39
N ALA A 43 -73.25 -75.85 -4.92
CA ALA A 43 -73.78 -75.77 -6.30
C ALA A 43 -75.33 -75.85 -6.32
N THR A 44 -75.90 -75.70 -7.54
CA THR A 44 -77.23 -76.11 -8.05
C THR A 44 -78.34 -75.04 -8.13
N ARG A 45 -79.16 -75.00 -9.19
CA ARG A 45 -78.99 -75.43 -10.62
C ARG A 45 -80.11 -74.76 -11.44
N ALA A 46 -79.82 -73.69 -12.19
CA ALA A 46 -80.85 -72.93 -12.91
C ALA A 46 -80.33 -72.25 -14.20
N GLU A 47 -81.29 -71.77 -15.00
CA GLU A 47 -81.18 -70.98 -16.23
C GLU A 47 -80.23 -69.76 -16.07
N PRO A 48 -79.40 -69.42 -17.09
CA PRO A 48 -79.78 -68.27 -17.94
C PRO A 48 -79.21 -68.30 -19.40
N TRP A 49 -79.00 -69.47 -20.00
CA TRP A 49 -78.18 -69.67 -21.23
C TRP A 49 -78.69 -69.04 -22.56
N HIS A 50 -79.73 -68.21 -22.55
CA HIS A 50 -80.14 -67.42 -23.73
C HIS A 50 -80.09 -65.89 -23.51
N ALA A 51 -79.88 -65.41 -22.28
CA ALA A 51 -79.68 -63.99 -22.03
C ALA A 51 -78.19 -63.58 -22.13
N GLY A 52 -77.28 -64.49 -21.76
CA GLY A 52 -75.83 -64.22 -21.78
C GLY A 52 -75.26 -64.12 -23.20
N ALA A 53 -75.55 -65.10 -24.06
CA ALA A 53 -75.03 -65.15 -25.44
C ALA A 53 -75.47 -63.91 -26.26
N LEU A 54 -76.74 -63.50 -26.14
CA LEU A 54 -77.28 -62.33 -26.84
C LEU A 54 -76.53 -61.04 -26.47
N ALA A 55 -76.24 -60.84 -25.18
CA ALA A 55 -75.52 -59.66 -24.70
C ALA A 55 -74.04 -59.64 -25.12
N VAL A 56 -73.40 -60.81 -25.27
CA VAL A 56 -72.03 -60.92 -25.82
C VAL A 56 -72.03 -60.60 -27.32
N LEU A 57 -72.93 -61.21 -28.09
CA LEU A 57 -73.07 -60.94 -29.53
C LEU A 57 -73.38 -59.46 -29.82
N GLN A 58 -74.25 -58.84 -29.02
CA GLN A 58 -74.52 -57.39 -29.10
C GLN A 58 -73.26 -56.55 -28.83
N LYS A 59 -72.47 -56.90 -27.80
CA LYS A 59 -71.23 -56.19 -27.46
C LYS A 59 -70.19 -56.31 -28.57
N ASP A 60 -69.97 -57.50 -29.08
CA ASP A 60 -68.89 -57.76 -30.03
C ASP A 60 -69.25 -57.23 -31.43
N PHE A 61 -70.53 -57.23 -31.81
CA PHE A 61 -71.03 -56.48 -32.98
C PHE A 61 -70.87 -54.96 -32.81
N GLN A 62 -71.14 -54.41 -31.62
CA GLN A 62 -70.90 -52.99 -31.29
C GLN A 62 -69.40 -52.64 -31.24
N GLU A 63 -68.50 -53.60 -31.03
CA GLU A 63 -67.05 -53.40 -31.11
C GLU A 63 -66.52 -53.54 -32.54
N GLY A 64 -67.03 -54.50 -33.33
CA GLY A 64 -66.75 -54.61 -34.76
C GLY A 64 -67.18 -53.38 -35.56
N LEU A 65 -68.35 -52.80 -35.26
CA LEU A 65 -68.82 -51.57 -35.92
C LEU A 65 -67.86 -50.38 -35.76
N LYS A 66 -67.04 -50.33 -34.70
CA LYS A 66 -66.07 -49.25 -34.44
C LYS A 66 -64.85 -49.28 -35.38
N PHE A 67 -64.65 -50.35 -36.15
CA PHE A 67 -63.60 -50.40 -37.19
C PHE A 67 -64.00 -49.65 -38.47
N PHE A 68 -65.29 -49.44 -38.71
CA PHE A 68 -65.77 -48.65 -39.85
C PHE A 68 -65.75 -47.15 -39.53
N SER A 69 -65.44 -46.33 -40.54
CA SER A 69 -65.43 -44.86 -40.38
C SER A 69 -66.85 -44.35 -40.08
N LYS A 70 -66.93 -43.17 -39.46
CA LYS A 70 -68.22 -42.53 -39.16
C LYS A 70 -69.01 -42.21 -40.44
N GLU A 71 -68.33 -41.87 -41.52
CA GLU A 71 -68.92 -41.68 -42.85
C GLU A 71 -69.45 -43.01 -43.41
N THR A 72 -68.70 -44.11 -43.30
CA THR A 72 -69.17 -45.44 -43.72
C THR A 72 -70.43 -45.88 -42.93
N GLN A 73 -70.47 -45.60 -41.62
CA GLN A 73 -71.66 -45.87 -40.78
C GLN A 73 -72.87 -44.98 -41.11
N GLU A 74 -72.66 -43.84 -41.76
CA GLU A 74 -73.71 -42.92 -42.20
C GLU A 74 -74.18 -43.26 -43.63
N GLU A 75 -73.27 -43.64 -44.54
CA GLU A 75 -73.61 -44.14 -45.88
C GLU A 75 -74.52 -45.38 -45.87
N TRP A 76 -74.27 -46.35 -44.97
CA TRP A 76 -75.09 -47.57 -44.84
C TRP A 76 -76.53 -47.29 -44.37
N ARG A 77 -76.75 -46.16 -43.69
CA ARG A 77 -78.10 -45.71 -43.26
C ARG A 77 -78.87 -45.11 -44.43
N GLU A 78 -78.22 -44.26 -45.23
CA GLU A 78 -78.90 -43.46 -46.26
C GLU A 78 -79.00 -44.13 -47.65
N LYS A 79 -78.10 -45.08 -47.98
CA LYS A 79 -78.06 -45.70 -49.31
C LYS A 79 -78.86 -47.00 -49.43
N THR A 80 -79.29 -47.31 -50.66
CA THR A 80 -79.92 -48.60 -51.02
C THR A 80 -78.86 -49.67 -51.29
N PRO A 81 -79.17 -50.97 -51.11
CA PRO A 81 -78.17 -52.04 -51.25
C PRO A 81 -77.48 -52.10 -52.63
N THR A 82 -78.17 -51.71 -53.70
CA THR A 82 -77.61 -51.67 -55.07
C THR A 82 -76.64 -50.51 -55.33
N ALA A 83 -76.44 -49.62 -54.35
CA ALA A 83 -75.47 -48.51 -54.41
C ALA A 83 -74.30 -48.71 -53.43
N ILE A 84 -74.21 -49.88 -52.79
CA ILE A 84 -73.08 -50.34 -51.98
C ILE A 84 -72.36 -51.41 -52.80
N GLY A 85 -71.03 -51.33 -52.93
CA GLY A 85 -70.26 -52.30 -53.71
C GLY A 85 -70.42 -53.71 -53.14
N TRP A 86 -70.60 -54.71 -54.01
CA TRP A 86 -70.87 -56.11 -53.64
C TRP A 86 -69.88 -56.67 -52.62
N GLU A 87 -68.63 -56.24 -52.69
CA GLU A 87 -67.53 -56.51 -51.77
C GLU A 87 -67.95 -56.31 -50.30
N HIS A 88 -68.45 -55.11 -49.97
CA HIS A 88 -68.89 -54.73 -48.63
C HIS A 88 -70.18 -55.46 -48.20
N VAL A 89 -71.01 -55.88 -49.16
CA VAL A 89 -72.20 -56.70 -48.89
C VAL A 89 -71.79 -58.14 -48.54
N PHE A 90 -70.78 -58.69 -49.23
CA PHE A 90 -70.19 -59.98 -48.94
C PHE A 90 -69.46 -59.99 -47.60
N GLU A 91 -68.67 -58.97 -47.26
CA GLU A 91 -68.03 -58.86 -45.94
C GLU A 91 -69.06 -58.87 -44.80
N PHE A 92 -70.11 -58.05 -44.89
CA PHE A 92 -71.15 -57.97 -43.86
C PHE A 92 -71.93 -59.29 -43.71
N TYR A 93 -72.18 -59.99 -44.83
CA TYR A 93 -72.73 -61.35 -44.85
C TYR A 93 -71.78 -62.38 -44.21
N TRP A 94 -70.48 -62.32 -44.50
CA TRP A 94 -69.47 -63.22 -43.91
C TRP A 94 -69.31 -63.00 -42.41
N LEU A 95 -69.47 -61.75 -41.94
CA LEU A 95 -69.42 -61.35 -40.53
C LEU A 95 -70.66 -61.87 -39.77
N ILE A 96 -71.86 -61.76 -40.35
CA ILE A 96 -73.08 -62.40 -39.81
C ILE A 96 -72.94 -63.94 -39.81
N LYS A 97 -72.45 -64.52 -40.91
CA LYS A 97 -72.24 -65.97 -41.04
C LYS A 97 -71.26 -66.51 -39.98
N SER A 98 -70.17 -65.78 -39.72
CA SER A 98 -69.21 -66.10 -38.65
C SER A 98 -69.86 -66.09 -37.25
N ALA A 99 -70.70 -65.09 -36.97
CA ALA A 99 -71.43 -64.95 -35.71
C ALA A 99 -72.56 -65.99 -35.52
N VAL A 100 -72.99 -66.67 -36.60
CA VAL A 100 -73.99 -67.76 -36.55
C VAL A 100 -73.32 -69.14 -36.50
N ILE A 101 -72.14 -69.31 -37.10
CA ILE A 101 -71.39 -70.58 -37.11
C ILE A 101 -70.69 -70.85 -35.77
N SER A 102 -70.29 -69.81 -35.01
CA SER A 102 -69.48 -69.97 -33.79
C SER A 102 -70.17 -70.63 -32.59
N GLU A 103 -71.46 -70.95 -32.64
CA GLU A 103 -72.18 -71.75 -31.63
C GLU A 103 -72.55 -73.19 -32.09
N TRP A 104 -72.09 -73.67 -33.25
CA TRP A 104 -72.32 -75.07 -33.66
C TRP A 104 -71.06 -75.94 -33.41
N PRO A 105 -71.15 -77.00 -32.57
CA PRO A 105 -70.00 -77.80 -32.17
C PRO A 105 -69.55 -78.83 -33.21
N ASP A 106 -68.28 -79.24 -33.12
CA ASP A 106 -67.61 -80.16 -34.07
C ASP A 106 -68.27 -81.54 -34.22
N ASP A 107 -68.33 -82.01 -35.46
CA ASP A 107 -69.06 -83.19 -35.92
C ASP A 107 -68.35 -84.53 -35.61
N SER A 108 -67.78 -84.66 -34.41
CA SER A 108 -66.82 -85.71 -34.02
C SER A 108 -67.28 -86.60 -32.86
N SER A 109 -68.59 -86.64 -32.55
CA SER A 109 -69.12 -87.38 -31.40
C SER A 109 -70.55 -87.97 -31.56
N ILE A 110 -71.01 -88.23 -32.79
CA ILE A 110 -72.39 -88.72 -33.07
C ILE A 110 -72.43 -90.13 -33.70
N ASP A 111 -71.55 -91.04 -33.29
CA ASP A 111 -71.62 -92.47 -33.67
C ASP A 111 -72.31 -93.37 -32.61
N ASP A 112 -72.50 -92.89 -31.37
CA ASP A 112 -72.86 -93.73 -30.20
C ASP A 112 -74.33 -93.59 -29.71
N ILE A 113 -75.25 -93.07 -30.53
CA ILE A 113 -76.70 -92.97 -30.19
C ILE A 113 -77.60 -93.60 -31.27
N PRO A 114 -78.06 -94.85 -31.08
CA PRO A 114 -78.99 -95.50 -32.01
C PRO A 114 -80.43 -94.95 -31.90
N GLY A 115 -80.77 -93.89 -32.65
CA GLY A 115 -82.18 -93.52 -32.85
C GLY A 115 -82.49 -92.09 -33.31
N ALA A 116 -82.73 -91.92 -34.62
CA ALA A 116 -83.56 -90.87 -35.23
C ALA A 116 -83.36 -89.42 -34.69
N ALA A 117 -82.32 -88.68 -35.10
CA ALA A 117 -82.14 -88.15 -36.46
C ALA A 117 -83.37 -87.41 -37.08
N ASN A 118 -84.38 -87.01 -36.29
CA ASN A 118 -85.62 -86.42 -36.85
C ASN A 118 -86.29 -85.28 -36.04
N PHE A 119 -85.61 -84.68 -35.05
CA PHE A 119 -86.24 -83.69 -34.15
C PHE A 119 -85.52 -82.34 -33.98
N VAL A 120 -84.32 -82.14 -34.55
CA VAL A 120 -83.49 -80.93 -34.27
C VAL A 120 -83.59 -79.84 -35.36
N LEU A 121 -84.10 -80.17 -36.55
CA LEU A 121 -84.13 -79.24 -37.69
C LEU A 121 -85.19 -78.12 -37.59
N LYS A 122 -86.18 -78.23 -36.69
CA LYS A 122 -87.39 -77.37 -36.75
C LYS A 122 -87.34 -76.06 -35.95
N ASP A 123 -86.46 -75.95 -34.96
CA ASP A 123 -86.32 -74.73 -34.14
C ASP A 123 -85.13 -73.84 -34.55
N LYS A 124 -84.21 -74.33 -35.41
CA LYS A 124 -83.06 -73.55 -35.92
C LYS A 124 -83.50 -72.28 -36.67
N ASP A 125 -84.47 -72.40 -37.59
CA ASP A 125 -85.08 -71.27 -38.31
C ASP A 125 -85.62 -70.19 -37.34
N ALA A 126 -86.30 -70.61 -36.28
CA ALA A 126 -86.98 -69.71 -35.35
C ALA A 126 -85.98 -68.89 -34.50
N TYR A 127 -84.82 -69.45 -34.18
CA TYR A 127 -83.74 -68.74 -33.48
C TYR A 127 -83.09 -67.69 -34.40
N ALA A 128 -82.69 -68.10 -35.62
CA ALA A 128 -82.03 -67.20 -36.58
C ALA A 128 -82.91 -66.01 -37.00
N PHE A 129 -84.20 -66.22 -37.25
CA PHE A 129 -85.10 -65.12 -37.63
C PHE A 129 -85.44 -64.17 -36.47
N ASN A 130 -85.46 -64.65 -35.21
CA ASN A 130 -85.60 -63.78 -34.04
C ASN A 130 -84.35 -62.92 -33.81
N LEU A 131 -83.15 -63.48 -34.01
CA LEU A 131 -81.89 -62.73 -33.91
C LEU A 131 -81.86 -61.58 -34.93
N LEU A 132 -82.24 -61.85 -36.18
CA LEU A 132 -82.36 -60.83 -37.23
C LEU A 132 -83.42 -59.76 -36.92
N ASP A 133 -84.59 -60.13 -36.37
CA ASP A 133 -85.62 -59.15 -35.98
C ASP A 133 -85.21 -58.28 -34.79
N ASN A 134 -84.37 -58.78 -33.87
CA ASN A 134 -83.89 -57.98 -32.75
C ASN A 134 -82.77 -57.04 -33.18
N LEU A 135 -81.80 -57.50 -33.98
CA LEU A 135 -80.78 -56.66 -34.61
C LEU A 135 -81.41 -55.53 -35.45
N SER A 136 -82.47 -55.82 -36.21
CA SER A 136 -83.23 -54.83 -36.99
C SER A 136 -83.80 -53.70 -36.12
N LYS A 137 -84.38 -54.02 -34.96
CA LYS A 137 -84.98 -53.04 -34.03
C LYS A 137 -83.96 -52.13 -33.34
N GLU A 138 -82.75 -52.63 -33.08
CA GLU A 138 -81.70 -51.87 -32.38
C GLU A 138 -80.83 -51.01 -33.30
N THR A 139 -80.67 -51.43 -34.56
CA THR A 139 -79.87 -50.70 -35.57
C THR A 139 -80.67 -49.69 -36.38
N GLY A 140 -82.00 -49.88 -36.49
CA GLY A 140 -82.89 -49.03 -37.29
C GLY A 140 -82.94 -49.38 -38.78
N PHE A 141 -82.57 -50.62 -39.16
CA PHE A 141 -82.75 -51.08 -40.54
C PHE A 141 -84.23 -51.15 -40.93
N ASP A 142 -84.55 -50.79 -42.18
CA ASP A 142 -85.90 -50.89 -42.69
C ASP A 142 -86.37 -52.35 -42.89
N GLY A 143 -87.70 -52.50 -43.02
CA GLY A 143 -88.35 -53.81 -43.21
C GLY A 143 -88.05 -54.48 -44.56
N TYR A 144 -87.52 -53.76 -45.55
CA TYR A 144 -87.12 -54.32 -46.84
C TYR A 144 -85.72 -54.93 -46.76
N LYS A 145 -84.74 -54.20 -46.22
CA LYS A 145 -83.38 -54.71 -45.93
C LYS A 145 -83.42 -55.95 -45.04
N THR A 146 -84.21 -55.91 -43.96
CA THR A 146 -84.38 -57.04 -43.04
C THR A 146 -85.03 -58.27 -43.70
N SER A 147 -85.99 -58.06 -44.61
CA SER A 147 -86.65 -59.15 -45.36
C SER A 147 -85.71 -59.80 -46.39
N TYR A 148 -84.80 -59.04 -47.00
CA TYR A 148 -83.80 -59.55 -47.93
C TYR A 148 -82.82 -60.53 -47.25
N PHE A 149 -82.22 -60.14 -46.11
CA PHE A 149 -81.32 -61.03 -45.35
C PHE A 149 -82.03 -62.26 -44.79
N LYS A 150 -83.27 -62.13 -44.31
CA LYS A 150 -84.11 -63.29 -43.94
C LYS A 150 -84.32 -64.27 -45.09
N LYS A 151 -84.32 -63.81 -46.35
CA LYS A 151 -84.46 -64.65 -47.53
C LYS A 151 -83.16 -65.42 -47.85
N LEU A 152 -82.00 -64.78 -47.73
CA LEU A 152 -80.68 -65.41 -47.90
C LEU A 152 -80.43 -66.50 -46.86
N VAL A 153 -80.59 -66.18 -45.57
CA VAL A 153 -80.41 -67.15 -44.47
C VAL A 153 -81.35 -68.35 -44.60
N LYS A 154 -82.55 -68.16 -45.15
CA LYS A 154 -83.50 -69.26 -45.39
C LYS A 154 -83.11 -70.20 -46.53
N LEU A 155 -82.32 -69.73 -47.51
CA LEU A 155 -81.78 -70.56 -48.58
C LEU A 155 -80.57 -71.37 -48.09
N GLU A 156 -79.69 -70.74 -47.30
CA GLU A 156 -78.45 -71.35 -46.81
C GLU A 156 -78.66 -72.38 -45.68
N ILE A 157 -79.75 -72.29 -44.90
CA ILE A 157 -80.12 -73.33 -43.92
C ILE A 157 -80.76 -74.57 -44.60
N GLN A 158 -81.19 -74.48 -45.87
CA GLN A 158 -81.93 -75.56 -46.55
C GLN A 158 -81.12 -76.35 -47.59
N ASP A 159 -79.99 -75.85 -48.08
CA ASP A 159 -79.12 -76.53 -49.05
C ASP A 159 -77.63 -76.37 -48.68
N HIS A 160 -76.82 -77.42 -48.87
CA HIS A 160 -75.38 -77.39 -48.56
C HIS A 160 -74.64 -76.32 -49.41
N PRO A 161 -73.61 -75.64 -48.85
CA PRO A 161 -73.12 -74.35 -49.35
C PRO A 161 -72.46 -74.36 -50.74
N PHE A 162 -72.11 -75.52 -51.29
CA PHE A 162 -71.43 -75.64 -52.60
C PHE A 162 -72.33 -75.45 -53.84
N TYR A 163 -73.65 -75.23 -53.68
CA TYR A 163 -74.61 -75.14 -54.80
C TYR A 163 -75.43 -73.84 -54.86
N LEU A 164 -75.08 -72.82 -54.06
CA LEU A 164 -75.86 -71.58 -53.97
C LEU A 164 -75.67 -70.62 -55.16
N GLU A 165 -74.46 -70.49 -55.70
CA GLU A 165 -74.17 -69.49 -56.75
C GLU A 165 -74.93 -69.78 -58.05
N ASP A 166 -74.81 -71.00 -58.59
CA ASP A 166 -75.42 -71.37 -59.88
C ASP A 166 -76.96 -71.27 -59.87
N ARG A 167 -77.59 -71.55 -58.72
CA ARG A 167 -79.07 -71.50 -58.60
C ARG A 167 -79.58 -70.07 -58.37
N PHE A 168 -78.88 -69.26 -57.58
CA PHE A 168 -79.29 -67.88 -57.28
C PHE A 168 -79.33 -66.99 -58.54
N PHE A 169 -78.35 -67.16 -59.45
CA PHE A 169 -78.34 -66.45 -60.74
C PHE A 169 -79.44 -66.97 -61.70
N LYS A 170 -79.65 -68.29 -61.78
CA LYS A 170 -80.66 -68.89 -62.69
C LYS A 170 -82.11 -68.55 -62.33
N GLU A 171 -82.44 -68.33 -61.06
CA GLU A 171 -83.82 -68.06 -60.64
C GLU A 171 -84.23 -66.57 -60.65
N ASN A 172 -83.29 -65.62 -60.69
CA ASN A 172 -83.60 -64.18 -60.56
C ASN A 172 -83.39 -63.32 -61.83
N TYR A 173 -82.60 -63.76 -62.81
CA TYR A 173 -82.18 -62.92 -63.95
C TYR A 173 -82.40 -63.56 -65.33
N GLY A 174 -83.65 -63.88 -65.65
CA GLY A 174 -84.00 -64.51 -66.94
C GLY A 174 -83.81 -63.61 -68.18
N ARG A 175 -83.09 -64.14 -69.18
CA ARG A 175 -82.94 -63.66 -70.57
C ARG A 175 -82.24 -62.30 -70.80
N HIS A 176 -80.94 -62.25 -70.55
CA HIS A 176 -80.00 -61.41 -71.31
C HIS A 176 -78.65 -62.13 -71.44
N GLU A 177 -78.58 -63.15 -72.30
CA GLU A 177 -77.47 -64.13 -72.31
C GLU A 177 -76.26 -63.77 -73.20
N GLU A 178 -76.40 -62.87 -74.19
CA GLU A 178 -75.31 -62.56 -75.15
C GLU A 178 -74.32 -61.50 -74.62
N ASP A 179 -74.79 -60.45 -73.94
CA ASP A 179 -74.00 -59.27 -73.53
C ASP A 179 -73.11 -59.50 -72.27
N ILE A 180 -73.24 -60.68 -71.66
CA ILE A 180 -72.44 -61.20 -70.54
C ILE A 180 -71.40 -62.21 -71.04
N TYR A 181 -71.69 -62.95 -72.12
CA TYR A 181 -70.81 -63.97 -72.67
C TYR A 181 -69.51 -63.37 -73.25
N GLU A 182 -69.56 -62.23 -73.93
CA GLU A 182 -68.33 -61.54 -74.41
C GLU A 182 -67.45 -61.04 -73.25
N LYS A 183 -68.04 -60.57 -72.15
CA LYS A 183 -67.29 -60.08 -70.98
C LYS A 183 -66.62 -61.24 -70.24
N LEU A 184 -67.30 -62.38 -70.11
CA LEU A 184 -66.70 -63.61 -69.60
C LEU A 184 -65.59 -64.15 -70.53
N HIS A 185 -65.75 -64.06 -71.86
CA HIS A 185 -64.70 -64.44 -72.81
C HIS A 185 -63.42 -63.60 -72.64
N TRP A 186 -63.56 -62.30 -72.36
CA TRP A 186 -62.42 -61.43 -72.04
C TRP A 186 -61.77 -61.79 -70.70
N MET A 187 -62.56 -62.10 -69.66
CA MET A 187 -62.05 -62.55 -68.36
C MET A 187 -61.30 -63.89 -68.45
N PHE A 188 -61.81 -64.88 -69.20
CA PHE A 188 -61.09 -66.14 -69.42
C PHE A 188 -59.81 -65.97 -70.25
N SER A 189 -59.77 -64.97 -71.14
CA SER A 189 -58.56 -64.65 -71.91
C SER A 189 -57.41 -64.12 -71.03
N ALA A 190 -57.72 -63.50 -69.87
CA ALA A 190 -56.71 -63.02 -68.92
C ALA A 190 -55.98 -64.13 -68.14
N VAL A 191 -56.49 -65.37 -68.16
CA VAL A 191 -55.89 -66.53 -67.45
C VAL A 191 -54.88 -67.28 -68.35
N THR A 192 -54.72 -66.88 -69.62
CA THR A 192 -53.88 -67.58 -70.61
C THR A 192 -52.42 -67.84 -70.20
N PRO A 193 -51.72 -67.00 -69.40
CA PRO A 193 -50.38 -67.32 -68.89
C PRO A 193 -50.30 -68.61 -68.05
N TYR A 194 -51.36 -68.98 -67.32
CA TYR A 194 -51.36 -70.15 -66.43
C TYR A 194 -51.38 -71.49 -67.18
N LEU A 195 -51.71 -71.48 -68.47
CA LEU A 195 -51.47 -72.63 -69.33
C LEU A 195 -49.97 -72.93 -69.50
N TYR A 196 -49.06 -71.99 -69.25
CA TYR A 196 -47.62 -72.26 -69.30
C TYR A 196 -47.16 -73.15 -68.13
N THR A 197 -47.73 -72.97 -66.94
CA THR A 197 -47.48 -73.83 -65.76
C THR A 197 -48.12 -75.20 -65.95
N ILE A 198 -49.35 -75.28 -66.45
CA ILE A 198 -49.99 -76.56 -66.80
C ILE A 198 -49.24 -77.25 -67.95
N GLU A 199 -48.66 -76.51 -68.92
CA GLU A 199 -47.81 -77.10 -69.95
C GLU A 199 -46.46 -77.55 -69.39
N ARG A 200 -45.88 -76.86 -68.38
CA ARG A 200 -44.72 -77.34 -67.62
C ARG A 200 -45.03 -78.63 -66.85
N VAL A 201 -46.13 -78.70 -66.11
CA VAL A 201 -46.56 -79.92 -65.40
C VAL A 201 -46.93 -81.03 -66.38
N SER A 202 -47.54 -80.72 -67.53
CA SER A 202 -47.81 -81.68 -68.60
C SER A 202 -46.53 -82.16 -69.29
N LYS A 203 -45.54 -81.29 -69.49
CA LYS A 203 -44.21 -81.63 -70.01
C LYS A 203 -43.44 -82.48 -69.00
N GLN A 204 -43.54 -82.20 -67.70
CA GLN A 204 -42.96 -83.05 -66.64
C GLN A 204 -43.68 -84.40 -66.52
N PHE A 205 -45.02 -84.47 -66.59
CA PHE A 205 -45.73 -85.75 -66.66
C PHE A 205 -45.39 -86.55 -67.93
N LYS A 206 -45.18 -85.88 -69.06
CA LYS A 206 -44.72 -86.53 -70.32
C LYS A 206 -43.23 -86.89 -70.27
N LEU A 207 -42.42 -86.20 -69.48
CA LEU A 207 -41.03 -86.57 -69.20
C LEU A 207 -40.99 -87.80 -68.27
N TYR A 208 -41.71 -87.76 -67.15
CA TYR A 208 -41.96 -88.89 -66.24
C TYR A 208 -42.47 -90.14 -66.98
N HIS A 209 -43.39 -89.99 -67.94
CA HIS A 209 -43.89 -91.10 -68.74
C HIS A 209 -42.89 -91.59 -69.83
N ARG A 210 -41.96 -90.75 -70.30
CA ARG A 210 -40.84 -91.16 -71.17
C ARG A 210 -39.72 -91.83 -70.38
N LEU A 211 -39.29 -91.27 -69.26
CA LEU A 211 -38.27 -91.82 -68.36
C LEU A 211 -38.69 -93.16 -67.73
N ARG A 212 -40.00 -93.40 -67.59
CA ARG A 212 -40.56 -94.74 -67.26
C ARG A 212 -40.37 -95.78 -68.39
N THR A 213 -40.07 -95.34 -69.60
CA THR A 213 -39.91 -96.17 -70.82
C THR A 213 -38.43 -96.31 -71.22
N ASP A 214 -37.60 -95.29 -71.03
CA ASP A 214 -36.14 -95.33 -71.32
C ASP A 214 -35.30 -96.13 -70.30
N ARG A 215 -35.93 -96.97 -69.47
CA ARG A 215 -35.28 -97.88 -68.51
C ARG A 215 -34.47 -99.01 -69.20
N ASN A 216 -34.44 -99.05 -70.53
CA ASN A 216 -33.60 -99.96 -71.32
C ASN A 216 -32.20 -99.41 -71.66
N SER A 217 -31.95 -98.11 -71.50
CA SER A 217 -30.70 -97.46 -71.96
C SER A 217 -29.55 -97.49 -70.93
N SER A 218 -29.73 -98.19 -69.81
CA SER A 218 -28.85 -98.14 -68.62
C SER A 218 -27.51 -98.90 -68.73
N TYR A 219 -26.91 -98.99 -69.94
CA TYR A 219 -25.65 -99.71 -70.17
C TYR A 219 -24.60 -98.98 -71.03
N GLU A 220 -24.94 -97.88 -71.71
CA GLU A 220 -24.16 -97.45 -72.89
C GLU A 220 -22.89 -96.61 -72.61
N PHE A 221 -22.71 -96.07 -71.39
CA PHE A 221 -21.54 -95.22 -71.04
C PHE A 221 -20.79 -95.65 -69.75
N MET A 222 -20.42 -96.93 -69.68
CA MET A 222 -19.20 -97.33 -68.95
C MET A 222 -17.98 -97.11 -69.85
N GLY A 223 -16.98 -96.36 -69.37
CA GLY A 223 -15.86 -95.84 -70.18
C GLY A 223 -14.88 -96.91 -70.73
N ALA A 224 -15.29 -97.64 -71.76
CA ALA A 224 -14.46 -98.56 -72.53
C ALA A 224 -14.26 -98.05 -73.98
N THR A 225 -13.16 -98.44 -74.62
CA THR A 225 -12.83 -98.02 -75.98
C THR A 225 -13.77 -98.64 -77.04
N TYR A 226 -13.86 -97.99 -78.20
CA TYR A 226 -14.63 -98.43 -79.38
C TYR A 226 -14.39 -99.90 -79.75
N GLU A 227 -13.14 -100.37 -79.60
CA GLU A 227 -12.72 -101.75 -79.87
C GLU A 227 -13.29 -102.77 -78.85
N ARG A 228 -13.58 -102.34 -77.61
CA ARG A 228 -14.32 -103.16 -76.62
C ARG A 228 -15.83 -103.12 -76.85
N GLN A 229 -16.39 -101.98 -77.27
CA GLN A 229 -17.82 -101.88 -77.64
C GLN A 229 -18.16 -102.81 -78.82
N GLN A 230 -17.31 -102.86 -79.85
CA GLN A 230 -17.41 -103.84 -80.95
C GLN A 230 -17.45 -105.29 -80.45
N ASN A 231 -16.56 -105.67 -79.52
CA ASN A 231 -16.49 -107.05 -79.00
C ASN A 231 -17.72 -107.44 -78.14
N ILE A 232 -18.39 -106.49 -77.48
CA ILE A 232 -19.66 -106.76 -76.77
C ILE A 232 -20.80 -106.97 -77.78
N SER A 233 -20.91 -106.12 -78.79
CA SER A 233 -21.93 -106.23 -79.84
C SER A 233 -21.79 -107.50 -80.71
N LEU A 234 -20.56 -108.00 -80.90
CA LEU A 234 -20.29 -109.23 -81.67
C LEU A 234 -20.68 -110.52 -80.95
N ILE A 235 -20.83 -110.51 -79.62
CA ILE A 235 -21.25 -111.69 -78.84
C ILE A 235 -22.78 -111.83 -78.83
N VAL A 236 -23.52 -110.73 -78.99
CA VAL A 236 -25.00 -110.73 -78.99
C VAL A 236 -25.59 -111.01 -80.38
N ASN A 237 -24.96 -110.51 -81.45
CA ASN A 237 -25.53 -110.55 -82.81
C ASN A 237 -25.10 -111.75 -83.68
N ASN A 238 -24.70 -112.89 -83.10
CA ASN A 238 -24.33 -114.08 -83.88
C ASN A 238 -24.92 -115.42 -83.38
N THR A 239 -26.05 -115.36 -82.66
CA THR A 239 -27.00 -116.47 -82.54
C THR A 239 -28.36 -116.01 -83.06
N THR A 240 -28.58 -116.18 -84.35
CA THR A 240 -29.77 -115.71 -85.06
C THR A 240 -30.95 -116.69 -84.92
N ASP A 241 -31.72 -116.59 -83.84
CA ASP A 241 -33.13 -116.96 -83.84
C ASP A 241 -33.92 -116.23 -82.72
N ASP A 242 -35.00 -115.55 -83.09
CA ASP A 242 -35.98 -115.04 -82.14
C ASP A 242 -36.86 -116.19 -81.61
N ARG A 243 -37.54 -115.99 -80.46
CA ARG A 243 -38.68 -116.78 -79.91
C ARG A 243 -38.40 -117.89 -78.87
N PHE A 244 -37.51 -117.66 -77.90
CA PHE A 244 -37.59 -118.26 -76.55
C PHE A 244 -37.07 -117.21 -75.54
N LEU A 245 -37.81 -116.64 -74.58
CA LEU A 245 -39.05 -117.02 -73.90
C LEU A 245 -40.13 -115.93 -74.15
N TYR A 246 -41.45 -116.13 -74.19
CA TYR A 246 -42.36 -117.09 -73.55
C TYR A 246 -41.93 -118.57 -73.45
N PRO A 247 -42.04 -119.19 -72.26
CA PRO A 247 -42.19 -120.63 -72.15
C PRO A 247 -43.66 -121.03 -72.38
N SER A 248 -43.97 -121.51 -73.58
CA SER A 248 -45.04 -122.49 -73.75
C SER A 248 -44.52 -123.83 -73.18
N PRO A 249 -45.34 -124.67 -72.51
CA PRO A 249 -44.80 -125.79 -71.75
C PRO A 249 -44.29 -126.93 -72.65
N ASP A 250 -42.96 -127.07 -72.72
CA ASP A 250 -42.19 -128.32 -72.60
C ASP A 250 -40.69 -127.98 -72.46
N ASP A 251 -39.83 -128.96 -72.13
CA ASP A 251 -38.37 -128.85 -71.88
C ASP A 251 -37.89 -128.07 -70.62
N GLY A 252 -38.25 -128.57 -69.44
CA GLY A 252 -37.57 -128.20 -68.19
C GLY A 252 -36.31 -129.04 -67.91
N ILE A 253 -35.10 -128.47 -68.09
CA ILE A 253 -33.83 -128.89 -67.44
C ILE A 253 -32.71 -127.83 -67.70
N LYS A 254 -31.85 -127.55 -66.70
CA LYS A 254 -30.68 -126.59 -66.68
C LYS A 254 -30.91 -125.12 -66.28
N PHE A 255 -31.80 -124.80 -65.34
CA PHE A 255 -31.88 -123.43 -64.78
C PHE A 255 -30.77 -123.09 -63.74
N SER A 256 -30.21 -124.08 -63.03
CA SER A 256 -29.37 -123.82 -61.85
C SER A 256 -27.88 -123.56 -62.10
N ALA A 257 -27.34 -123.83 -63.29
CA ALA A 257 -25.88 -123.80 -63.53
C ALA A 257 -25.31 -122.42 -63.93
N THR A 258 -26.17 -121.41 -64.06
CA THR A 258 -25.84 -120.07 -64.60
C THR A 258 -25.79 -118.99 -63.52
N VAL A 259 -26.58 -119.14 -62.45
CA VAL A 259 -26.68 -118.15 -61.35
C VAL A 259 -25.38 -118.07 -60.57
N ASP A 260 -24.83 -119.21 -60.13
CA ASP A 260 -23.63 -119.31 -59.28
C ASP A 260 -22.39 -118.61 -59.86
N LYS A 261 -22.33 -118.38 -61.18
CA LYS A 261 -21.23 -117.69 -61.86
C LYS A 261 -21.41 -116.18 -61.99
N LEU A 262 -22.63 -115.68 -61.84
CA LEU A 262 -22.92 -114.24 -61.83
C LEU A 262 -22.55 -113.62 -60.47
N ASP A 263 -22.87 -114.31 -59.38
CA ASP A 263 -22.54 -113.84 -58.02
C ASP A 263 -21.02 -113.77 -57.76
N GLU A 264 -20.22 -114.69 -58.32
CA GLU A 264 -18.75 -114.62 -58.22
C GLU A 264 -18.15 -113.41 -58.98
N TYR A 265 -18.85 -112.92 -60.01
CA TYR A 265 -18.46 -111.75 -60.79
C TYR A 265 -18.93 -110.44 -60.14
N TYR A 266 -20.17 -110.40 -59.63
CA TYR A 266 -20.77 -109.23 -58.99
C TYR A 266 -19.96 -108.77 -57.76
N ASN A 267 -19.60 -109.71 -56.90
CA ASN A 267 -18.82 -109.43 -55.68
C ASN A 267 -17.39 -108.92 -55.94
N LYS A 268 -16.83 -109.11 -57.15
CA LYS A 268 -15.51 -108.58 -57.54
C LYS A 268 -15.55 -107.18 -58.13
N LEU A 269 -16.72 -106.69 -58.54
CA LEU A 269 -16.89 -105.39 -59.21
C LEU A 269 -17.46 -104.30 -58.30
N SER A 270 -18.17 -104.67 -57.23
CA SER A 270 -18.86 -103.74 -56.31
C SER A 270 -18.03 -102.51 -55.87
N PRO A 271 -16.75 -102.61 -55.44
CA PRO A 271 -15.98 -101.44 -54.98
C PRO A 271 -15.59 -100.44 -56.09
N HIS A 272 -15.72 -100.82 -57.37
CA HIS A 272 -15.29 -100.00 -58.51
C HIS A 272 -16.45 -99.39 -59.30
N LEU A 273 -17.70 -99.67 -58.91
CA LEU A 273 -18.89 -99.18 -59.58
C LEU A 273 -19.44 -97.84 -59.02
N TYR A 274 -18.91 -97.35 -57.89
CA TYR A 274 -19.54 -96.25 -57.14
C TYR A 274 -18.87 -94.86 -57.24
N LEU A 275 -17.61 -94.77 -57.70
CA LEU A 275 -16.84 -93.53 -57.64
C LEU A 275 -17.32 -92.37 -58.54
N PRO A 276 -17.82 -92.58 -59.78
CA PRO A 276 -18.21 -91.47 -60.65
C PRO A 276 -19.45 -90.71 -60.17
N THR A 277 -20.45 -91.41 -59.65
CA THR A 277 -21.76 -90.83 -59.27
C THR A 277 -21.73 -90.10 -57.93
N ALA A 278 -20.97 -90.59 -56.94
CA ALA A 278 -20.88 -89.95 -55.63
C ALA A 278 -20.32 -88.52 -55.67
N LYS A 279 -19.54 -88.19 -56.70
CA LYS A 279 -19.02 -86.82 -56.95
C LYS A 279 -20.06 -85.87 -57.51
N GLU A 280 -20.86 -86.33 -58.48
CA GLU A 280 -21.99 -85.54 -58.99
C GLU A 280 -23.02 -85.29 -57.88
N ASP A 281 -23.31 -86.31 -57.06
CA ASP A 281 -24.18 -86.21 -55.89
C ASP A 281 -23.68 -85.17 -54.88
N LEU A 282 -22.42 -85.25 -54.44
CA LEU A 282 -21.86 -84.33 -53.45
C LEU A 282 -21.87 -82.89 -53.98
N PHE A 283 -21.49 -82.70 -55.24
CA PHE A 283 -21.49 -81.39 -55.89
C PHE A 283 -22.89 -80.77 -55.90
N SER A 284 -23.92 -81.48 -56.36
CA SER A 284 -25.28 -80.95 -56.41
C SER A 284 -25.86 -80.67 -55.00
N ILE A 285 -25.56 -81.51 -54.01
CA ILE A 285 -25.98 -81.29 -52.62
C ILE A 285 -25.33 -80.01 -52.05
N GLN A 286 -24.03 -79.80 -52.29
CA GLN A 286 -23.31 -78.61 -51.84
C GLN A 286 -23.71 -77.35 -52.61
N GLU A 287 -24.00 -77.47 -53.91
CA GLU A 287 -24.47 -76.36 -54.75
C GLU A 287 -25.83 -75.82 -54.29
N PHE A 288 -26.79 -76.70 -53.96
CA PHE A 288 -28.07 -76.31 -53.37
C PHE A 288 -27.88 -75.51 -52.07
N VAL A 289 -27.02 -76.01 -51.18
CA VAL A 289 -26.73 -75.37 -49.88
C VAL A 289 -26.03 -74.01 -50.06
N GLU A 290 -25.06 -73.89 -50.98
CA GLU A 290 -24.44 -72.59 -51.30
C GLU A 290 -25.41 -71.61 -51.98
N GLU A 291 -26.40 -72.07 -52.75
CA GLU A 291 -27.40 -71.19 -53.37
C GLU A 291 -28.39 -70.61 -52.34
N VAL A 292 -28.75 -71.38 -51.29
CA VAL A 292 -29.45 -70.86 -50.10
C VAL A 292 -28.64 -69.72 -49.45
N ASN A 293 -27.33 -69.90 -49.31
CA ASN A 293 -26.42 -68.89 -48.73
C ASN A 293 -26.29 -67.63 -49.62
N ARG A 294 -26.04 -67.79 -50.93
CA ARG A 294 -25.88 -66.67 -51.88
C ARG A 294 -27.09 -65.73 -51.97
N THR A 295 -28.30 -66.26 -51.79
CA THR A 295 -29.54 -65.54 -52.09
C THR A 295 -30.02 -64.65 -50.93
N HIS A 296 -29.59 -64.94 -49.69
CA HIS A 296 -29.95 -64.22 -48.47
C HIS A 296 -31.45 -63.85 -48.44
N ILE A 297 -32.31 -64.86 -48.62
CA ILE A 297 -33.77 -64.67 -48.62
C ILE A 297 -34.28 -64.53 -47.16
N ILE A 298 -33.76 -65.36 -46.26
CA ILE A 298 -33.94 -65.34 -44.81
C ILE A 298 -32.60 -65.76 -44.16
N ASP A 299 -32.26 -65.20 -42.99
CA ASP A 299 -31.08 -65.59 -42.21
C ASP A 299 -31.25 -67.00 -41.60
N LEU A 300 -30.22 -67.83 -41.66
CA LEU A 300 -30.27 -69.19 -41.10
C LEU A 300 -30.29 -69.14 -39.56
N ASN A 301 -31.36 -69.67 -38.96
CA ASN A 301 -31.42 -69.84 -37.50
C ASN A 301 -30.34 -70.85 -37.01
N PRO A 302 -29.94 -70.84 -35.72
CA PRO A 302 -28.80 -71.65 -35.25
C PRO A 302 -28.94 -73.17 -35.42
N GLU A 303 -30.15 -73.71 -35.56
CA GLU A 303 -30.36 -75.13 -35.84
C GLU A 303 -30.14 -75.43 -37.33
N LEU A 304 -30.74 -74.62 -38.20
CA LEU A 304 -30.54 -74.68 -39.66
C LEU A 304 -29.09 -74.41 -40.06
N GLN A 305 -28.42 -73.47 -39.42
CA GLN A 305 -27.00 -73.15 -39.64
C GLN A 305 -26.10 -74.36 -39.34
N ASN A 306 -26.42 -75.13 -38.30
CA ASN A 306 -25.66 -76.34 -37.96
C ASN A 306 -25.88 -77.44 -39.02
N SER A 307 -27.12 -77.66 -39.48
CA SER A 307 -27.37 -78.58 -40.62
C SER A 307 -26.64 -78.12 -41.89
N TYR A 308 -26.74 -76.84 -42.24
CA TYR A 308 -26.05 -76.20 -43.36
C TYR A 308 -24.53 -76.46 -43.33
N ASP A 309 -23.86 -76.17 -42.20
CA ASP A 309 -22.40 -76.32 -42.10
C ASP A 309 -21.98 -77.81 -42.16
N ASN A 310 -22.75 -78.72 -41.57
CA ASN A 310 -22.46 -80.17 -41.66
C ASN A 310 -22.56 -80.70 -43.10
N ILE A 311 -23.56 -80.27 -43.88
CA ILE A 311 -23.71 -80.68 -45.30
C ILE A 311 -22.59 -80.04 -46.14
N ARG A 312 -22.32 -78.75 -45.93
CA ARG A 312 -21.30 -77.98 -46.65
C ARG A 312 -19.88 -78.48 -46.41
N MET A 313 -19.55 -78.87 -45.17
CA MET A 313 -18.21 -79.36 -44.81
C MET A 313 -17.98 -80.83 -45.15
N PHE A 314 -18.98 -81.55 -45.66
CA PHE A 314 -18.84 -82.96 -46.02
C PHE A 314 -17.85 -83.16 -47.18
N ASN A 315 -16.95 -84.14 -47.05
CA ASN A 315 -15.91 -84.43 -48.05
C ASN A 315 -15.61 -85.93 -48.26
N SER A 316 -16.44 -86.82 -47.72
CA SER A 316 -16.24 -88.28 -47.79
C SER A 316 -16.89 -88.92 -49.02
N GLU A 317 -16.51 -88.45 -50.22
CA GLU A 317 -17.01 -88.92 -51.53
C GLU A 317 -16.98 -90.45 -51.72
N ASN A 318 -16.04 -91.14 -51.07
CA ASN A 318 -15.77 -92.57 -51.25
C ASN A 318 -16.49 -93.47 -50.21
N ASP A 319 -17.33 -92.90 -49.34
CA ASP A 319 -18.00 -93.62 -48.23
C ASP A 319 -19.51 -93.66 -48.48
N PHE A 320 -19.98 -94.74 -49.12
CA PHE A 320 -21.39 -94.87 -49.55
C PHE A 320 -22.40 -94.72 -48.38
N PRO A 321 -22.25 -95.39 -47.21
CA PRO A 321 -23.11 -95.15 -46.06
C PRO A 321 -23.18 -93.68 -45.63
N LYS A 322 -22.05 -92.95 -45.64
CA LYS A 322 -22.05 -91.52 -45.32
C LYS A 322 -22.70 -90.67 -46.42
N MET A 323 -22.50 -91.00 -47.70
CA MET A 323 -23.19 -90.32 -48.82
C MET A 323 -24.71 -90.53 -48.78
N VAL A 324 -25.18 -91.71 -48.34
CA VAL A 324 -26.60 -91.95 -48.08
C VAL A 324 -27.11 -91.10 -46.92
N GLN A 325 -26.33 -90.96 -45.84
CA GLN A 325 -26.71 -90.10 -44.70
C GLN A 325 -26.77 -88.62 -45.12
N LEU A 326 -25.77 -88.12 -45.84
CA LEU A 326 -25.73 -86.75 -46.38
C LEU A 326 -26.97 -86.42 -47.21
N ARG A 327 -27.45 -87.35 -48.05
CA ARG A 327 -28.71 -87.21 -48.79
C ARG A 327 -29.91 -87.03 -47.85
N LYS A 328 -29.96 -87.71 -46.69
CA LYS A 328 -31.02 -87.50 -45.67
C LYS A 328 -30.91 -86.10 -45.08
N ASP A 329 -29.71 -85.75 -44.60
CA ASP A 329 -29.44 -84.50 -43.90
C ASP A 329 -29.78 -83.28 -44.79
N ALA A 330 -29.51 -83.37 -46.10
CA ALA A 330 -29.86 -82.37 -47.10
C ALA A 330 -31.37 -82.27 -47.37
N CYS A 331 -32.11 -83.39 -47.35
CA CYS A 331 -33.57 -83.37 -47.47
C CYS A 331 -34.22 -82.73 -46.22
N ASP A 332 -33.78 -83.14 -45.03
CA ASP A 332 -34.26 -82.59 -43.75
C ASP A 332 -33.94 -81.10 -43.64
N PHE A 333 -32.74 -80.66 -44.06
CA PHE A 333 -32.38 -79.25 -44.15
C PHE A 333 -33.31 -78.49 -45.11
N GLY A 334 -33.57 -79.03 -46.30
CA GLY A 334 -34.47 -78.43 -47.28
C GLY A 334 -35.91 -78.26 -46.77
N ILE A 335 -36.48 -79.31 -46.17
CA ILE A 335 -37.83 -79.28 -45.60
C ILE A 335 -37.90 -78.30 -44.41
N LYS A 336 -36.91 -78.29 -43.52
CA LYS A 336 -36.85 -77.31 -42.42
C LYS A 336 -36.69 -75.88 -42.93
N TYR A 337 -35.89 -75.65 -43.97
CA TYR A 337 -35.69 -74.33 -44.57
C TYR A 337 -36.99 -73.80 -45.22
N ALA A 338 -37.67 -74.64 -46.01
CA ALA A 338 -38.98 -74.31 -46.59
C ALA A 338 -40.03 -74.04 -45.50
N THR A 339 -40.05 -74.84 -44.42
CA THR A 339 -40.93 -74.64 -43.26
C THR A 339 -40.62 -73.32 -42.54
N ASN A 340 -39.35 -72.96 -42.40
CA ASN A 340 -38.93 -71.68 -41.80
C ASN A 340 -39.35 -70.49 -42.68
N ILE A 341 -39.25 -70.62 -44.01
CA ILE A 341 -39.79 -69.64 -44.97
C ILE A 341 -41.30 -69.47 -44.77
N LEU A 342 -42.08 -70.56 -44.70
CA LEU A 342 -43.54 -70.45 -44.56
C LEU A 342 -43.95 -69.82 -43.21
N ASN A 343 -43.19 -70.07 -42.14
CA ASN A 343 -43.44 -69.46 -40.83
C ASN A 343 -43.04 -67.97 -40.76
N GLU A 344 -41.93 -67.56 -41.40
CA GLU A 344 -41.41 -66.19 -41.32
C GLU A 344 -41.91 -65.24 -42.44
N THR A 345 -42.45 -65.76 -43.55
CA THR A 345 -43.03 -64.93 -44.64
C THR A 345 -44.30 -64.16 -44.25
N ILE A 346 -44.79 -64.36 -43.02
CA ILE A 346 -45.88 -63.57 -42.43
C ILE A 346 -45.42 -62.15 -42.02
N VAL A 347 -44.10 -61.86 -41.88
CA VAL A 347 -43.41 -60.53 -41.99
C VAL A 347 -41.98 -60.60 -41.38
N PRO A 348 -40.92 -59.96 -41.95
CA PRO A 348 -40.80 -59.25 -43.23
C PRO A 348 -39.66 -59.74 -44.15
N LEU A 349 -40.00 -60.09 -45.39
CA LEU A 349 -39.24 -59.53 -46.51
C LEU A 349 -39.50 -58.02 -46.55
N GLU A 350 -38.55 -57.20 -47.03
CA GLU A 350 -38.66 -55.71 -47.02
C GLU A 350 -40.07 -55.25 -47.40
N GLY A 351 -40.70 -54.46 -46.51
CA GLY A 351 -42.17 -54.33 -46.41
C GLY A 351 -42.92 -54.19 -47.73
N TYR A 352 -44.08 -54.85 -47.84
CA TYR A 352 -44.80 -55.00 -49.10
C TYR A 352 -45.15 -53.66 -49.76
N TYR A 353 -44.59 -53.42 -50.94
CA TYR A 353 -44.98 -52.34 -51.86
C TYR A 353 -45.96 -52.83 -52.92
N LEU A 354 -46.06 -54.15 -53.12
CA LEU A 354 -47.02 -54.83 -54.00
C LEU A 354 -48.49 -54.54 -53.61
N GLY A 355 -49.36 -54.49 -54.63
CA GLY A 355 -50.82 -54.46 -54.44
C GLY A 355 -51.35 -55.73 -53.71
N SER A 356 -52.49 -55.59 -53.04
CA SER A 356 -53.06 -56.65 -52.17
C SER A 356 -53.37 -57.94 -52.93
N ALA A 357 -53.97 -57.86 -54.12
CA ALA A 357 -54.29 -59.02 -54.95
C ALA A 357 -53.02 -59.79 -55.36
N ILE A 358 -52.00 -59.07 -55.84
CA ILE A 358 -50.70 -59.61 -56.26
C ILE A 358 -49.99 -60.29 -55.08
N LYS A 359 -49.99 -59.65 -53.90
CA LYS A 359 -49.43 -60.21 -52.66
C LYS A 359 -50.12 -61.53 -52.29
N ASN A 360 -51.46 -61.54 -52.29
CA ASN A 360 -52.23 -62.72 -51.88
C ASN A 360 -52.05 -63.87 -52.88
N PHE A 361 -51.99 -63.58 -54.17
CA PHE A 361 -51.70 -64.57 -55.20
C PHE A 361 -50.34 -65.25 -54.98
N PHE A 362 -49.27 -64.47 -54.78
CA PHE A 362 -47.94 -65.04 -54.52
C PHE A 362 -47.89 -65.91 -53.25
N LEU A 363 -48.60 -65.50 -52.20
CA LEU A 363 -48.67 -66.26 -50.96
C LEU A 363 -49.41 -67.60 -51.12
N LEU A 364 -50.37 -67.71 -52.05
CA LEU A 364 -51.06 -68.97 -52.37
C LEU A 364 -50.13 -69.95 -53.11
N GLU A 365 -49.49 -69.53 -54.20
CA GLU A 365 -48.51 -70.37 -54.94
C GLU A 365 -47.37 -70.85 -54.03
N LEU A 366 -46.85 -69.96 -53.16
CA LEU A 366 -45.82 -70.30 -52.19
C LEU A 366 -46.32 -71.33 -51.15
N GLN A 367 -47.58 -71.27 -50.74
CA GLN A 367 -48.18 -72.25 -49.83
C GLN A 367 -48.41 -73.60 -50.52
N GLU A 368 -48.92 -73.62 -51.75
CA GLU A 368 -49.17 -74.88 -52.49
C GLU A 368 -47.87 -75.64 -52.79
N GLU A 369 -46.81 -74.97 -53.27
CA GLU A 369 -45.53 -75.63 -53.56
C GLU A 369 -44.91 -76.20 -52.27
N ILE A 370 -44.93 -75.47 -51.14
CA ILE A 370 -44.39 -75.96 -49.86
C ILE A 370 -45.24 -77.11 -49.27
N ILE A 371 -46.57 -77.05 -49.36
CA ILE A 371 -47.45 -78.16 -48.94
C ILE A 371 -47.13 -79.43 -49.75
N SER A 372 -46.91 -79.30 -51.06
CA SER A 372 -46.53 -80.42 -51.94
C SER A 372 -45.22 -81.13 -51.54
N MET A 373 -44.36 -80.43 -50.79
CA MET A 373 -43.08 -80.94 -50.30
C MET A 373 -43.20 -81.59 -48.90
N VAL A 374 -44.18 -81.18 -48.10
CA VAL A 374 -44.39 -81.67 -46.72
C VAL A 374 -45.24 -82.94 -46.66
N ASP A 375 -46.26 -83.07 -47.54
CA ASP A 375 -47.18 -84.23 -47.56
C ASP A 375 -46.56 -85.53 -48.11
N GLN A 376 -45.28 -85.52 -48.50
CA GLN A 376 -44.60 -86.70 -49.05
C GLN A 376 -43.97 -87.55 -47.93
N ASP A 377 -44.73 -88.54 -47.45
CA ASP A 377 -44.33 -89.58 -46.46
C ASP A 377 -42.83 -89.94 -46.55
N PRO A 378 -42.02 -89.54 -45.54
CA PRO A 378 -40.57 -89.78 -45.52
C PRO A 378 -40.16 -91.25 -45.62
N ASN A 379 -41.05 -92.20 -45.34
CA ASN A 379 -40.76 -93.63 -45.50
C ASN A 379 -41.07 -94.17 -46.90
N ARG A 380 -41.86 -93.46 -47.72
CA ARG A 380 -42.13 -93.76 -49.13
C ARG A 380 -41.18 -93.06 -50.12
N SER A 381 -40.15 -92.39 -49.62
CA SER A 381 -39.07 -91.80 -50.44
C SER A 381 -37.85 -92.71 -50.59
N TRP A 382 -37.57 -93.62 -49.63
CA TRP A 382 -36.35 -94.45 -49.62
C TRP A 382 -36.16 -95.28 -50.89
N ASP A 383 -37.21 -95.92 -51.42
CA ASP A 383 -37.16 -96.69 -52.67
C ASP A 383 -36.92 -95.83 -53.93
N ARG A 384 -37.08 -94.49 -53.84
CA ARG A 384 -36.84 -93.55 -54.95
C ARG A 384 -35.44 -92.93 -54.94
N LEU A 385 -34.66 -93.10 -53.87
CA LEU A 385 -33.28 -92.58 -53.77
C LEU A 385 -32.26 -93.33 -54.65
N TYR A 386 -32.65 -94.43 -55.30
CA TYR A 386 -31.81 -95.18 -56.25
C TYR A 386 -31.96 -94.75 -57.72
N THR A 387 -32.83 -93.77 -58.02
CA THR A 387 -32.94 -93.14 -59.35
C THR A 387 -32.28 -91.76 -59.37
N LYS A 388 -31.81 -91.29 -60.54
CA LYS A 388 -31.00 -90.06 -60.67
C LYS A 388 -31.79 -88.75 -60.41
N ASP A 389 -33.11 -88.83 -60.25
CA ASP A 389 -33.97 -87.69 -59.99
C ASP A 389 -33.89 -87.27 -58.51
N SER A 390 -33.26 -86.13 -58.23
CA SER A 390 -32.92 -85.68 -56.88
C SER A 390 -34.00 -84.81 -56.22
N VAL A 391 -34.12 -84.95 -54.89
CA VAL A 391 -35.01 -84.15 -54.01
C VAL A 391 -34.67 -82.64 -54.03
N ILE A 392 -33.50 -82.28 -54.58
CA ILE A 392 -33.03 -80.90 -54.76
C ILE A 392 -33.90 -80.10 -55.76
N LEU A 393 -34.57 -80.75 -56.73
CA LEU A 393 -35.23 -80.01 -57.82
C LEU A 393 -36.39 -79.10 -57.34
N PRO A 394 -37.36 -79.54 -56.51
CA PRO A 394 -38.39 -78.65 -55.97
C PRO A 394 -37.83 -77.55 -55.05
N LEU A 395 -36.76 -77.86 -54.30
CA LEU A 395 -36.10 -76.89 -53.43
C LEU A 395 -35.48 -75.72 -54.21
N ASN A 396 -34.90 -75.99 -55.39
CA ASN A 396 -34.42 -74.94 -56.30
C ASN A 396 -35.57 -74.11 -56.88
N GLN A 397 -36.70 -74.75 -57.26
CA GLN A 397 -37.89 -74.04 -57.75
C GLN A 397 -38.44 -73.04 -56.72
N LEU A 398 -38.51 -73.46 -55.44
CA LEU A 398 -38.93 -72.59 -54.33
C LEU A 398 -38.01 -71.38 -54.14
N ILE A 399 -36.68 -71.57 -54.27
CA ILE A 399 -35.69 -70.49 -54.16
C ILE A 399 -35.85 -69.47 -55.31
N ASP A 400 -36.05 -69.94 -56.55
CA ASP A 400 -36.20 -69.06 -57.71
C ASP A 400 -37.49 -68.22 -57.66
N LEU A 401 -38.62 -68.83 -57.24
CA LEU A 401 -39.88 -68.13 -56.99
C LEU A 401 -39.71 -66.95 -56.00
N LEU A 402 -38.90 -67.13 -54.96
CA LEU A 402 -38.60 -66.09 -53.97
C LEU A 402 -37.62 -65.01 -54.49
N LYS A 403 -36.71 -65.34 -55.41
CA LYS A 403 -35.85 -64.35 -56.11
C LYS A 403 -36.68 -63.41 -56.98
N GLU A 404 -37.64 -63.95 -57.72
CA GLU A 404 -38.54 -63.20 -58.61
C GLU A 404 -39.38 -62.21 -57.77
N PHE A 405 -40.03 -62.66 -56.70
CA PHE A 405 -40.79 -61.80 -55.78
C PHE A 405 -39.96 -60.66 -55.18
N LYS A 406 -38.73 -60.95 -54.71
CA LYS A 406 -37.80 -59.95 -54.13
C LYS A 406 -37.43 -58.87 -55.16
N THR A 407 -37.26 -59.26 -56.42
CA THR A 407 -36.98 -58.36 -57.54
C THR A 407 -38.20 -57.51 -57.91
N PHE A 408 -39.38 -58.14 -57.94
CA PHE A 408 -40.67 -57.53 -58.28
C PHE A 408 -41.09 -56.48 -57.24
N ASN A 409 -41.10 -56.82 -55.94
CA ASN A 409 -41.45 -55.91 -54.85
C ASN A 409 -40.55 -54.66 -54.80
N LYS A 410 -39.26 -54.78 -55.15
CA LYS A 410 -38.34 -53.64 -55.27
C LYS A 410 -38.78 -52.66 -56.37
N LYS A 411 -39.24 -53.15 -57.52
CA LYS A 411 -39.68 -52.26 -58.62
C LYS A 411 -40.94 -51.48 -58.27
N PHE A 412 -41.87 -52.06 -57.51
CA PHE A 412 -43.01 -51.33 -56.94
C PHE A 412 -42.61 -50.29 -55.88
N LYS A 413 -41.55 -50.53 -55.10
CA LYS A 413 -40.96 -49.56 -54.16
C LYS A 413 -40.42 -48.33 -54.89
N ASP A 414 -39.66 -48.56 -55.95
CA ASP A 414 -39.05 -47.49 -56.76
C ASP A 414 -40.14 -46.70 -57.51
N LEU A 415 -41.13 -47.37 -58.12
CA LEU A 415 -42.28 -46.73 -58.78
C LEU A 415 -43.12 -45.88 -57.81
N LYS A 416 -43.41 -46.37 -56.60
CA LYS A 416 -44.16 -45.62 -55.57
C LYS A 416 -43.40 -44.40 -55.07
N THR A 417 -42.08 -44.48 -54.99
CA THR A 417 -41.23 -43.36 -54.63
C THR A 417 -41.30 -42.26 -55.68
N GLU A 418 -41.19 -42.60 -56.97
CA GLU A 418 -41.30 -41.63 -58.08
C GLU A 418 -42.72 -41.03 -58.18
N LEU A 419 -43.77 -41.82 -57.95
CA LEU A 419 -45.16 -41.36 -57.87
C LEU A 419 -45.39 -40.34 -56.75
N ASN A 420 -44.81 -40.57 -55.57
CA ASN A 420 -44.95 -39.69 -54.41
C ASN A 420 -44.33 -38.29 -54.60
N LEU A 421 -43.34 -38.14 -55.51
CA LEU A 421 -42.72 -36.84 -55.82
C LEU A 421 -43.76 -35.80 -56.29
N LYS A 422 -44.87 -36.23 -56.91
CA LYS A 422 -45.94 -35.32 -57.31
C LYS A 422 -46.52 -34.55 -56.11
N ALA A 423 -46.62 -35.17 -54.94
CA ALA A 423 -47.13 -34.55 -53.72
C ALA A 423 -46.02 -33.97 -52.83
N ASN A 424 -44.82 -34.56 -52.81
CA ASN A 424 -43.69 -34.13 -51.98
C ASN A 424 -42.37 -34.34 -52.73
N TYR A 425 -41.91 -33.29 -53.41
CA TYR A 425 -40.70 -33.29 -54.25
C TYR A 425 -39.49 -32.78 -53.46
N TYR A 426 -39.54 -31.52 -52.99
CA TYR A 426 -38.53 -30.95 -52.10
C TYR A 426 -39.16 -30.05 -51.05
N ASN A 427 -38.65 -30.13 -49.81
CA ASN A 427 -39.02 -29.29 -48.67
C ASN A 427 -40.56 -29.19 -48.44
N GLY A 428 -41.29 -30.30 -48.60
CA GLY A 428 -42.75 -30.34 -48.45
C GLY A 428 -43.55 -29.73 -49.60
N THR A 429 -42.89 -29.34 -50.70
CA THR A 429 -43.54 -28.78 -51.90
C THR A 429 -43.74 -29.86 -52.96
N ALA A 430 -44.94 -29.94 -53.53
CA ALA A 430 -45.28 -30.81 -54.66
C ALA A 430 -44.45 -30.51 -55.92
N PHE A 431 -44.08 -31.52 -56.73
CA PHE A 431 -43.37 -31.29 -57.99
C PHE A 431 -44.13 -30.34 -58.91
N THR A 432 -45.46 -30.53 -59.01
CA THR A 432 -46.36 -29.67 -59.79
C THR A 432 -46.49 -28.24 -59.26
N ASP A 433 -46.09 -28.00 -58.00
CA ASP A 433 -46.03 -26.66 -57.43
C ASP A 433 -44.66 -25.99 -57.55
N SER A 434 -43.61 -26.74 -57.94
CA SER A 434 -42.28 -26.19 -58.14
C SER A 434 -42.26 -25.14 -59.28
N GLN A 435 -41.39 -24.14 -59.15
CA GLN A 435 -41.23 -23.14 -60.20
C GLN A 435 -40.62 -23.74 -61.48
N VAL A 436 -39.84 -24.81 -61.36
CA VAL A 436 -39.30 -25.59 -62.49
C VAL A 436 -40.43 -26.19 -63.32
N TYR A 437 -41.38 -26.89 -62.69
CA TYR A 437 -42.57 -27.42 -63.36
C TYR A 437 -43.44 -26.29 -63.96
N LYS A 438 -43.69 -25.22 -63.20
CA LYS A 438 -44.52 -24.09 -63.63
C LYS A 438 -43.93 -23.30 -64.81
N ASN A 439 -42.60 -23.22 -64.90
CA ASN A 439 -41.88 -22.59 -66.02
C ASN A 439 -41.72 -23.51 -67.23
N ALA A 440 -41.79 -24.83 -67.06
CA ALA A 440 -41.58 -25.77 -68.16
C ALA A 440 -42.70 -25.67 -69.22
N PRO A 441 -42.39 -25.86 -70.51
CA PRO A 441 -43.38 -25.89 -71.59
C PRO A 441 -44.58 -26.81 -71.29
N ILE A 442 -45.79 -26.35 -71.63
CA ILE A 442 -47.07 -27.02 -71.34
C ILE A 442 -47.11 -28.46 -71.89
N ASN A 443 -46.46 -28.75 -73.01
CA ASN A 443 -46.35 -30.10 -73.54
C ASN A 443 -45.57 -31.05 -72.62
N LEU A 444 -44.56 -30.57 -71.89
CA LEU A 444 -43.81 -31.37 -70.91
C LEU A 444 -44.60 -31.53 -69.61
N GLN A 445 -45.25 -30.47 -69.12
CA GLN A 445 -46.20 -30.54 -68.00
C GLN A 445 -47.30 -31.59 -68.24
N ASN A 446 -47.87 -31.62 -69.45
CA ASN A 446 -48.87 -32.60 -69.87
C ASN A 446 -48.27 -34.01 -70.00
N ALA A 447 -47.05 -34.15 -70.53
CA ALA A 447 -46.36 -35.44 -70.61
C ALA A 447 -46.13 -36.04 -69.21
N TYR A 448 -45.63 -35.25 -68.24
CA TYR A 448 -45.44 -35.70 -66.85
C TYR A 448 -46.77 -36.09 -66.19
N ASN A 449 -47.83 -35.28 -66.32
CA ASN A 449 -49.14 -35.64 -65.79
C ASN A 449 -49.71 -36.93 -66.41
N THR A 450 -49.50 -37.14 -67.70
CA THR A 450 -49.98 -38.34 -68.41
C THR A 450 -49.20 -39.58 -67.97
N ALA A 451 -47.88 -39.48 -67.91
CA ALA A 451 -47.02 -40.56 -67.42
C ALA A 451 -47.34 -40.91 -65.95
N TRP A 452 -47.56 -39.91 -65.10
CA TRP A 452 -47.96 -40.10 -63.70
C TRP A 452 -49.35 -40.73 -63.57
N LEU A 453 -50.33 -40.30 -64.36
CA LEU A 453 -51.69 -40.84 -64.31
C LEU A 453 -51.73 -42.32 -64.72
N ASN A 454 -51.02 -42.68 -65.80
CA ASN A 454 -50.89 -44.08 -66.22
C ASN A 454 -50.15 -44.90 -65.14
N ALA A 455 -48.97 -44.44 -64.72
CA ALA A 455 -48.19 -45.09 -63.68
C ALA A 455 -48.95 -45.27 -62.34
N THR A 456 -49.88 -44.37 -62.00
CA THR A 456 -50.76 -44.50 -60.82
C THR A 456 -51.85 -45.54 -61.05
N LYS A 457 -52.57 -45.46 -62.18
CA LYS A 457 -53.68 -46.36 -62.51
C LYS A 457 -53.21 -47.82 -62.60
N ASP A 458 -52.05 -48.03 -63.17
CA ASP A 458 -51.54 -49.36 -63.45
C ASP A 458 -50.77 -49.95 -62.24
N TYR A 459 -50.45 -49.13 -61.23
CA TYR A 459 -49.73 -49.51 -59.99
C TYR A 459 -50.38 -50.67 -59.23
N ASP A 460 -51.71 -50.69 -59.13
CA ASP A 460 -52.43 -51.74 -58.41
C ASP A 460 -52.72 -52.99 -59.26
N ASN A 461 -52.37 -52.96 -60.55
CA ASN A 461 -52.83 -53.92 -61.58
C ASN A 461 -51.71 -54.67 -62.31
N PHE A 462 -50.44 -54.28 -62.19
CA PHE A 462 -49.33 -54.91 -62.91
C PHE A 462 -49.00 -56.33 -62.42
N MET A 463 -49.13 -57.33 -63.30
CA MET A 463 -48.73 -58.73 -63.04
C MET A 463 -47.34 -59.08 -63.61
N GLU A 464 -46.69 -58.21 -64.38
CA GLU A 464 -45.44 -58.51 -65.10
C GLU A 464 -44.32 -57.49 -64.85
N GLU A 465 -43.09 -57.98 -64.66
CA GLU A 465 -41.93 -57.18 -64.23
C GLU A 465 -41.54 -56.06 -65.22
N GLU A 466 -41.71 -56.31 -66.52
CA GLU A 466 -41.40 -55.35 -67.58
C GLU A 466 -42.32 -54.12 -67.54
N GLN A 467 -43.60 -54.33 -67.23
CA GLN A 467 -44.62 -53.28 -67.29
C GLN A 467 -44.38 -52.19 -66.23
N ILE A 468 -44.02 -52.59 -65.00
CA ILE A 468 -43.65 -51.70 -63.89
C ILE A 468 -42.36 -50.92 -64.23
N ASN A 469 -41.38 -51.61 -64.83
CA ASN A 469 -40.13 -51.01 -65.29
C ASN A 469 -40.38 -49.90 -66.32
N ASN A 470 -41.28 -50.16 -67.27
CA ASN A 470 -41.66 -49.21 -68.32
C ASN A 470 -42.42 -48.00 -67.73
N ALA A 471 -43.33 -48.22 -66.78
CA ALA A 471 -44.04 -47.13 -66.09
C ALA A 471 -43.09 -46.23 -65.26
N LEU A 472 -42.19 -46.83 -64.49
CA LEU A 472 -41.15 -46.12 -63.72
C LEU A 472 -40.25 -45.30 -64.64
N THR A 473 -39.77 -45.92 -65.73
CA THR A 473 -38.88 -45.25 -66.69
C THR A 473 -39.59 -44.08 -67.38
N ALA A 474 -40.84 -44.24 -67.82
CA ALA A 474 -41.61 -43.20 -68.48
C ALA A 474 -41.93 -42.01 -67.56
N LEU A 475 -42.38 -42.27 -66.33
CA LEU A 475 -42.66 -41.23 -65.34
C LEU A 475 -41.39 -40.43 -64.98
N LYS A 476 -40.32 -41.15 -64.63
CA LYS A 476 -39.04 -40.55 -64.27
C LYS A 476 -38.45 -39.72 -65.41
N LYS A 477 -38.50 -40.24 -66.64
CA LYS A 477 -38.01 -39.51 -67.81
C LYS A 477 -38.79 -38.21 -68.05
N ALA A 478 -40.13 -38.24 -67.91
CA ALA A 478 -40.97 -37.05 -68.04
C ALA A 478 -40.72 -36.01 -66.93
N ARG A 479 -40.25 -36.43 -65.74
CA ARG A 479 -39.78 -35.52 -64.68
C ARG A 479 -38.45 -34.85 -65.08
N GLU A 480 -37.48 -35.65 -65.50
CA GLU A 480 -36.14 -35.19 -65.89
C GLU A 480 -36.16 -34.24 -67.11
N ASP A 481 -37.08 -34.43 -68.06
CA ASP A 481 -37.26 -33.53 -69.21
C ASP A 481 -37.85 -32.15 -68.83
N ILE A 482 -38.62 -32.07 -67.75
CA ILE A 482 -39.06 -30.81 -67.14
C ILE A 482 -37.88 -30.11 -66.45
N GLU A 483 -37.10 -30.85 -65.67
CA GLU A 483 -35.94 -30.33 -64.92
C GLU A 483 -34.85 -29.74 -65.84
N ALA A 484 -34.65 -30.35 -67.02
CA ALA A 484 -33.68 -29.93 -68.03
C ALA A 484 -33.94 -28.52 -68.63
N ASN A 485 -35.11 -27.91 -68.43
CA ASN A 485 -35.44 -26.56 -68.92
C ASN A 485 -35.00 -25.41 -67.96
N SER A 486 -34.09 -25.69 -67.03
CA SER A 486 -33.67 -24.76 -65.98
C SER A 486 -32.53 -23.79 -66.38
N VAL A 487 -32.39 -22.68 -65.65
CA VAL A 487 -31.36 -21.65 -65.84
C VAL A 487 -29.94 -22.20 -65.51
N PRO A 488 -28.87 -21.80 -66.23
CA PRO A 488 -27.52 -22.32 -66.02
C PRO A 488 -26.92 -22.11 -64.61
N LEU A 489 -26.18 -23.11 -64.14
CA LEU A 489 -25.55 -23.20 -62.83
C LEU A 489 -24.26 -22.34 -62.72
N ASP A 490 -24.40 -21.03 -62.47
CA ASP A 490 -23.25 -20.14 -62.29
C ASP A 490 -22.58 -20.25 -60.90
N LYS A 491 -21.83 -21.35 -60.72
CA LYS A 491 -20.96 -21.58 -59.56
C LYS A 491 -19.90 -20.49 -59.40
N GLU A 492 -19.35 -20.00 -60.50
CA GLU A 492 -18.17 -19.15 -60.47
C GLU A 492 -18.51 -17.77 -59.91
N TYR A 493 -19.66 -17.20 -60.26
CA TYR A 493 -20.16 -16.01 -59.59
C TYR A 493 -20.41 -16.25 -58.09
N LEU A 494 -20.93 -17.41 -57.67
CA LEU A 494 -21.17 -17.69 -56.24
C LEU A 494 -19.86 -17.88 -55.45
N LYS A 495 -18.84 -18.53 -56.02
CA LYS A 495 -17.47 -18.54 -55.46
C LYS A 495 -16.93 -17.12 -55.31
N ASN A 496 -17.03 -16.32 -56.38
CA ASN A 496 -16.57 -14.94 -56.37
C ASN A 496 -17.41 -14.04 -55.44
N PHE A 497 -18.65 -14.40 -55.10
CA PHE A 497 -19.40 -13.76 -54.02
C PHE A 497 -18.79 -14.07 -52.64
N VAL A 498 -18.50 -15.34 -52.35
CA VAL A 498 -17.82 -15.74 -51.09
C VAL A 498 -16.42 -15.12 -50.99
N ILE A 499 -15.71 -14.98 -52.11
CA ILE A 499 -14.36 -14.35 -52.18
C ILE A 499 -14.43 -12.82 -52.13
N SER A 500 -15.44 -12.16 -52.70
CA SER A 500 -15.56 -10.69 -52.67
C SER A 500 -15.98 -10.12 -51.31
N ILE A 501 -16.29 -11.00 -50.34
CA ILE A 501 -16.45 -10.63 -48.93
C ILE A 501 -15.08 -10.50 -48.22
N GLU A 502 -13.98 -11.02 -48.77
CA GLU A 502 -12.66 -11.18 -48.11
C GLU A 502 -11.86 -9.87 -47.83
N LYS A 503 -12.52 -8.74 -47.61
CA LYS A 503 -11.85 -7.57 -47.01
C LYS A 503 -11.55 -7.80 -45.53
N PRO A 504 -10.52 -7.15 -44.95
CA PRO A 504 -10.23 -7.18 -43.51
C PRO A 504 -11.40 -6.72 -42.62
N GLU A 505 -12.35 -6.00 -43.21
CA GLU A 505 -13.58 -5.51 -42.59
C GLU A 505 -14.63 -6.62 -42.29
N ALA A 506 -14.52 -7.83 -42.86
CA ALA A 506 -15.59 -8.84 -42.85
C ALA A 506 -15.25 -10.13 -42.07
N LYS A 507 -15.17 -10.04 -40.74
CA LYS A 507 -14.73 -11.12 -39.83
C LYS A 507 -15.61 -12.38 -39.84
N TRP A 508 -16.88 -12.30 -40.24
CA TRP A 508 -17.82 -13.42 -40.19
C TRP A 508 -17.55 -14.52 -41.25
N LEU A 509 -16.82 -14.20 -42.32
CA LEU A 509 -16.38 -15.14 -43.37
C LEU A 509 -14.88 -14.94 -43.67
N LEU A 510 -14.03 -15.23 -42.68
CA LEU A 510 -12.58 -15.27 -42.87
C LEU A 510 -12.22 -16.22 -44.03
N SER A 511 -11.42 -15.76 -44.99
CA SER A 511 -11.06 -16.48 -46.23
C SER A 511 -10.44 -17.87 -46.02
N SER A 512 -9.84 -18.08 -44.84
CA SER A 512 -9.21 -19.32 -44.36
C SER A 512 -9.94 -19.99 -43.18
N GLY A 513 -11.11 -19.49 -42.78
CA GLY A 513 -11.92 -20.10 -41.73
C GLY A 513 -12.66 -21.36 -42.21
N PRO A 514 -13.01 -22.31 -41.31
CA PRO A 514 -13.66 -23.56 -41.69
C PRO A 514 -14.93 -23.36 -42.53
N LEU A 515 -15.78 -22.39 -42.19
CA LEU A 515 -17.00 -22.09 -42.93
C LEU A 515 -16.75 -21.63 -44.38
N ALA A 516 -15.82 -20.69 -44.59
CA ALA A 516 -15.54 -20.18 -45.93
C ALA A 516 -14.92 -21.27 -46.82
N GLN A 517 -14.10 -22.16 -46.25
CA GLN A 517 -13.57 -23.32 -46.95
C GLN A 517 -14.68 -24.36 -47.24
N GLN A 518 -15.52 -24.69 -46.25
CA GLN A 518 -16.67 -25.58 -46.42
C GLN A 518 -17.61 -25.09 -47.52
N LEU A 519 -18.03 -23.82 -47.50
CA LEU A 519 -18.91 -23.25 -48.53
C LEU A 519 -18.26 -23.28 -49.91
N LYS A 520 -16.97 -22.95 -50.05
CA LYS A 520 -16.24 -23.09 -51.33
C LYS A 520 -16.25 -24.54 -51.82
N THR A 521 -15.91 -25.50 -50.96
CA THR A 521 -15.95 -26.95 -51.28
C THR A 521 -17.35 -27.45 -51.62
N GLU A 522 -18.40 -26.96 -50.95
CA GLU A 522 -19.78 -27.33 -51.26
C GLU A 522 -20.27 -26.72 -52.59
N ILE A 523 -19.86 -25.49 -52.93
CA ILE A 523 -20.10 -24.89 -54.25
C ILE A 523 -19.40 -25.68 -55.35
N ASP A 524 -18.15 -26.10 -55.13
CA ASP A 524 -17.43 -26.98 -56.05
C ASP A 524 -18.14 -28.33 -56.22
N ASN A 525 -18.57 -28.96 -55.13
CA ASN A 525 -19.19 -30.28 -55.12
C ASN A 525 -20.68 -30.31 -55.54
N ALA A 526 -21.37 -29.16 -55.61
CA ALA A 526 -22.77 -29.09 -56.01
C ALA A 526 -22.96 -29.50 -57.48
N THR A 527 -23.44 -30.71 -57.75
CA THR A 527 -23.64 -31.23 -59.11
C THR A 527 -24.86 -30.65 -59.85
N ASP A 528 -25.69 -29.90 -59.14
CA ASP A 528 -27.07 -29.55 -59.50
C ASP A 528 -27.51 -28.27 -58.78
N LEU A 529 -28.67 -27.73 -59.18
CA LEU A 529 -29.24 -26.51 -58.60
C LEU A 529 -29.65 -26.71 -57.12
N GLU A 530 -30.11 -27.92 -56.75
CA GLU A 530 -30.58 -28.23 -55.39
C GLU A 530 -29.44 -28.11 -54.36
N LYS A 531 -28.30 -28.77 -54.60
CA LYS A 531 -27.13 -28.69 -53.72
C LYS A 531 -26.58 -27.27 -53.62
N LEU A 532 -26.69 -26.46 -54.68
CA LEU A 532 -26.29 -25.06 -54.60
C LEU A 532 -27.32 -24.23 -53.80
N ASN A 533 -28.61 -24.54 -53.87
CA ASN A 533 -29.64 -23.94 -52.99
C ASN A 533 -29.42 -24.29 -51.51
N LEU A 534 -28.89 -25.48 -51.19
CA LEU A 534 -28.45 -25.81 -49.83
C LEU A 534 -27.29 -24.90 -49.35
N VAL A 535 -26.39 -24.47 -50.24
CA VAL A 535 -25.35 -23.47 -49.92
C VAL A 535 -25.99 -22.09 -49.64
N PHE A 536 -26.97 -21.65 -50.45
CA PHE A 536 -27.69 -20.39 -50.18
C PHE A 536 -28.40 -20.42 -48.81
N ALA A 537 -29.09 -21.52 -48.48
CA ALA A 537 -29.73 -21.71 -47.18
C ALA A 537 -28.71 -21.70 -46.02
N LYS A 538 -27.53 -22.31 -46.20
CA LYS A 538 -26.43 -22.23 -45.22
C LYS A 538 -25.86 -20.82 -45.07
N ILE A 539 -25.76 -20.03 -46.14
CA ILE A 539 -25.32 -18.63 -46.08
C ILE A 539 -26.35 -17.78 -45.30
N GLN A 540 -27.65 -17.93 -45.60
CA GLN A 540 -28.72 -17.27 -44.84
C GLN A 540 -28.71 -17.67 -43.36
N LYS A 541 -28.65 -18.97 -43.04
CA LYS A 541 -28.61 -19.44 -41.65
C LYS A 541 -27.36 -18.96 -40.92
N SER A 542 -26.19 -18.98 -41.55
CA SER A 542 -24.94 -18.49 -40.93
C SER A 542 -25.03 -17.01 -40.56
N PHE A 543 -25.67 -16.18 -41.39
CA PHE A 543 -25.94 -14.77 -41.06
C PHE A 543 -27.03 -14.61 -39.98
N ALA A 544 -28.01 -15.52 -39.89
CA ALA A 544 -28.97 -15.53 -38.78
C ALA A 544 -28.26 -15.85 -37.44
N ASP A 545 -27.57 -16.98 -37.40
CA ASP A 545 -26.90 -17.54 -36.22
C ASP A 545 -25.84 -16.56 -35.65
N LEU A 546 -25.10 -15.90 -36.52
CA LEU A 546 -24.10 -14.84 -36.26
C LEU A 546 -24.57 -13.77 -35.25
N PHE A 547 -25.84 -13.38 -35.30
CA PHE A 547 -26.41 -12.33 -34.43
C PHE A 547 -27.32 -12.86 -33.32
N THR A 548 -27.57 -14.18 -33.26
CA THR A 548 -28.51 -14.78 -32.29
C THR A 548 -28.17 -14.49 -30.82
N THR A 549 -29.21 -14.19 -30.06
CA THR A 549 -29.14 -13.89 -28.61
C THR A 549 -29.13 -15.12 -27.71
N GLY A 550 -29.25 -16.33 -28.28
CA GLY A 550 -29.34 -17.59 -27.55
C GLY A 550 -28.00 -18.21 -27.13
N ALA A 551 -28.08 -19.41 -26.57
CA ALA A 551 -26.93 -20.31 -26.46
C ALA A 551 -26.44 -20.71 -27.85
N PHE A 552 -25.13 -20.85 -28.01
CA PHE A 552 -24.53 -21.27 -29.27
C PHE A 552 -24.67 -22.79 -29.42
N ASP A 553 -25.34 -23.28 -30.47
CA ASP A 553 -25.40 -24.71 -30.73
C ASP A 553 -24.08 -25.20 -31.38
N SER A 554 -23.81 -26.51 -31.31
CA SER A 554 -22.56 -27.10 -31.84
C SER A 554 -22.45 -27.07 -33.37
N ASN A 555 -23.51 -26.65 -34.05
CA ASN A 555 -23.65 -26.64 -35.51
C ASN A 555 -23.62 -25.21 -36.06
N SER A 556 -23.59 -24.20 -35.18
CA SER A 556 -23.49 -22.78 -35.47
C SER A 556 -22.05 -22.44 -35.78
N LEU A 557 -21.80 -21.81 -36.93
CA LEU A 557 -20.46 -21.81 -37.53
C LEU A 557 -19.57 -20.64 -37.10
N TRP A 558 -20.14 -19.54 -36.60
CA TRP A 558 -19.37 -18.43 -36.01
C TRP A 558 -20.21 -17.54 -35.07
N ARG A 559 -19.54 -16.94 -34.07
CA ARG A 559 -20.05 -15.85 -33.22
C ARG A 559 -18.96 -14.79 -33.12
N HIS A 560 -19.33 -13.51 -33.12
CA HIS A 560 -18.35 -12.43 -33.06
C HIS A 560 -17.48 -12.53 -31.80
N GLU A 561 -16.17 -12.41 -31.97
CA GLU A 561 -15.16 -12.61 -30.91
C GLU A 561 -15.47 -11.79 -29.64
N HIS A 562 -15.81 -10.51 -29.83
CA HIS A 562 -16.14 -9.60 -28.73
C HIS A 562 -17.65 -9.54 -28.39
N TYR A 563 -18.49 -10.46 -28.89
CA TYR A 563 -19.95 -10.47 -28.66
C TYR A 563 -20.33 -10.41 -27.18
N ASN A 564 -19.50 -11.01 -26.31
CA ASN A 564 -19.74 -11.02 -24.87
C ASN A 564 -19.65 -9.63 -24.21
N LEU A 565 -18.95 -8.67 -24.82
CA LEU A 565 -18.80 -7.30 -24.30
C LEU A 565 -20.03 -6.41 -24.58
N ILE A 566 -20.89 -6.82 -25.52
CA ILE A 566 -22.09 -6.08 -25.93
C ILE A 566 -23.22 -6.29 -24.90
N THR A 567 -23.99 -5.24 -24.58
CA THR A 567 -25.15 -5.35 -23.68
C THR A 567 -26.29 -6.17 -24.29
N ASN A 568 -27.12 -6.80 -23.44
CA ASN A 568 -28.20 -7.68 -23.91
C ASN A 568 -29.25 -6.93 -24.76
N ASP A 569 -29.53 -5.66 -24.46
CA ASP A 569 -30.46 -4.86 -25.26
C ASP A 569 -29.91 -4.53 -26.65
N ARG A 570 -28.60 -4.24 -26.76
CA ARG A 570 -27.93 -4.07 -28.06
C ARG A 570 -27.92 -5.39 -28.83
N LYS A 571 -27.60 -6.53 -28.20
CA LYS A 571 -27.69 -7.87 -28.82
C LYS A 571 -29.12 -8.14 -29.35
N ASN A 572 -30.14 -7.87 -28.54
CA ASN A 572 -31.55 -8.06 -28.91
C ASN A 572 -31.95 -7.20 -30.12
N LYS A 573 -31.56 -5.93 -30.16
CA LYS A 573 -31.83 -5.03 -31.29
C LYS A 573 -31.07 -5.45 -32.55
N ILE A 574 -29.77 -5.76 -32.44
CA ILE A 574 -28.94 -6.22 -33.56
C ILE A 574 -29.54 -7.52 -34.17
N ASN A 575 -29.92 -8.48 -33.33
CA ASN A 575 -30.63 -9.70 -33.77
C ASN A 575 -31.95 -9.35 -34.48
N THR A 576 -32.78 -8.48 -33.90
CA THR A 576 -34.05 -8.05 -34.51
C THR A 576 -33.85 -7.40 -35.89
N THR A 577 -32.82 -6.57 -36.06
CA THR A 577 -32.47 -5.94 -37.34
C THR A 577 -31.90 -6.93 -38.36
N ALA A 578 -31.07 -7.90 -37.93
CA ALA A 578 -30.60 -8.97 -38.80
C ALA A 578 -31.76 -9.86 -39.31
N GLN A 579 -32.67 -10.23 -38.41
CA GLN A 579 -33.86 -11.03 -38.74
C GLN A 579 -34.86 -10.28 -39.64
N SER A 580 -35.04 -8.97 -39.46
CA SER A 580 -35.92 -8.19 -40.36
C SER A 580 -35.34 -8.10 -41.79
N PHE A 581 -34.02 -8.01 -41.95
CA PHE A 581 -33.40 -8.08 -43.27
C PHE A 581 -33.44 -9.48 -43.88
N LEU A 582 -33.26 -10.56 -43.10
CA LEU A 582 -33.42 -11.94 -43.58
C LEU A 582 -34.81 -12.21 -44.13
N ASN A 583 -35.85 -11.79 -43.41
CA ASN A 583 -37.25 -11.98 -43.82
C ASN A 583 -37.60 -11.23 -45.12
N LEU A 584 -36.83 -10.20 -45.49
CA LEU A 584 -36.97 -9.46 -46.74
C LEU A 584 -36.10 -10.02 -47.90
N ILE A 585 -35.18 -10.94 -47.63
CA ILE A 585 -34.15 -11.41 -48.56
C ILE A 585 -34.18 -12.95 -48.63
N LYS A 586 -35.13 -13.47 -49.42
CA LYS A 586 -35.18 -14.89 -49.79
C LYS A 586 -34.18 -15.15 -50.92
N LEU A 587 -33.13 -15.90 -50.61
CA LEU A 587 -32.18 -16.39 -51.62
C LEU A 587 -32.68 -17.73 -52.16
N ASP A 588 -33.02 -17.76 -53.44
CA ASP A 588 -33.38 -18.96 -54.20
C ASP A 588 -32.70 -18.91 -55.57
N ILE A 589 -31.91 -19.92 -55.89
CA ILE A 589 -31.18 -20.04 -57.17
C ILE A 589 -32.12 -20.10 -58.39
N HIS A 590 -33.37 -20.52 -58.21
CA HIS A 590 -34.35 -20.58 -59.28
C HIS A 590 -34.97 -19.21 -59.61
N SER A 591 -34.73 -18.17 -58.77
CA SER A 591 -35.06 -16.79 -59.09
C SER A 591 -34.03 -16.17 -60.03
N SER A 592 -34.48 -15.47 -61.07
CA SER A 592 -33.57 -14.78 -62.01
C SER A 592 -32.80 -13.60 -61.40
N ASP A 593 -33.13 -13.18 -60.17
CA ASP A 593 -32.52 -12.04 -59.48
C ASP A 593 -31.50 -12.40 -58.38
N TRP A 594 -31.22 -13.69 -58.13
CA TRP A 594 -30.45 -14.13 -56.95
C TRP A 594 -29.09 -13.43 -56.77
N LYS A 595 -28.43 -13.06 -57.88
CA LYS A 595 -27.18 -12.29 -57.90
C LYS A 595 -27.38 -10.87 -57.36
N THR A 596 -28.40 -10.16 -57.85
CA THR A 596 -28.78 -8.82 -57.38
C THR A 596 -29.18 -8.85 -55.90
N THR A 597 -29.86 -9.92 -55.49
CA THR A 597 -30.27 -10.18 -54.10
C THR A 597 -29.04 -10.38 -53.19
N LEU A 598 -28.01 -11.11 -53.63
CA LEU A 598 -26.72 -11.23 -52.93
C LEU A 598 -25.95 -9.90 -52.84
N GLU A 599 -25.82 -9.15 -53.94
CA GLU A 599 -25.13 -7.85 -53.94
C GLU A 599 -25.84 -6.83 -53.02
N THR A 600 -27.17 -6.89 -52.92
CA THR A 600 -27.98 -6.07 -52.00
C THR A 600 -27.85 -6.53 -50.54
N PHE A 601 -27.52 -7.80 -50.30
CA PHE A 601 -27.29 -8.36 -48.97
C PHE A 601 -25.93 -7.93 -48.41
N ARG A 602 -24.84 -8.04 -49.19
CA ARG A 602 -23.45 -7.77 -48.73
C ARG A 602 -23.26 -6.49 -47.90
N PRO A 603 -23.68 -5.28 -48.34
CA PRO A 603 -23.41 -4.05 -47.59
C PRO A 603 -24.10 -4.01 -46.20
N LYS A 604 -25.31 -4.58 -46.08
CA LYS A 604 -26.04 -4.64 -44.80
C LYS A 604 -25.36 -5.54 -43.77
N VAL A 605 -24.69 -6.61 -44.24
CA VAL A 605 -23.90 -7.49 -43.37
C VAL A 605 -22.69 -6.75 -42.79
N LEU A 606 -21.99 -6.00 -43.63
CA LEU A 606 -20.84 -5.20 -43.21
C LEU A 606 -21.25 -4.11 -42.21
N GLU A 607 -22.34 -3.38 -42.49
CA GLU A 607 -22.89 -2.36 -41.58
C GLU A 607 -23.25 -2.92 -40.19
N LEU A 608 -23.94 -4.07 -40.14
CA LEU A 608 -24.25 -4.73 -38.86
C LEU A 608 -23.02 -5.26 -38.12
N GLN A 609 -21.97 -5.66 -38.84
CA GLN A 609 -20.71 -6.05 -38.20
C GLN A 609 -19.94 -4.83 -37.66
N GLU A 610 -19.90 -3.71 -38.39
CA GLU A 610 -19.33 -2.45 -37.89
C GLU A 610 -20.07 -1.95 -36.64
N ILE A 611 -21.40 -2.05 -36.62
CA ILE A 611 -22.23 -1.76 -35.44
C ILE A 611 -21.86 -2.68 -34.26
N ILE A 612 -21.63 -3.97 -34.51
CA ILE A 612 -21.11 -4.91 -33.50
C ILE A 612 -19.73 -4.50 -32.99
N ASP A 613 -18.78 -4.16 -33.87
CA ASP A 613 -17.42 -3.77 -33.51
C ASP A 613 -17.41 -2.46 -32.69
N LEU A 614 -18.24 -1.48 -33.04
CA LEU A 614 -18.43 -0.26 -32.26
C LEU A 614 -19.08 -0.54 -30.89
N CYS A 615 -20.13 -1.37 -30.84
CA CYS A 615 -20.77 -1.77 -29.59
C CYS A 615 -19.82 -2.54 -28.66
N ALA A 616 -19.03 -3.45 -29.24
CA ALA A 616 -17.97 -4.16 -28.54
C ALA A 616 -16.90 -3.19 -28.02
N LYS A 617 -16.52 -2.18 -28.80
CA LYS A 617 -15.50 -1.20 -28.39
C LYS A 617 -15.94 -0.35 -27.20
N ILE A 618 -17.21 0.03 -27.12
CA ILE A 618 -17.78 0.68 -25.93
C ILE A 618 -17.72 -0.28 -24.73
N GLY A 619 -18.00 -1.57 -24.95
CA GLY A 619 -17.84 -2.62 -23.93
C GLY A 619 -16.39 -2.78 -23.43
N GLU A 620 -15.40 -2.79 -24.33
CA GLU A 620 -13.97 -2.80 -23.98
C GLU A 620 -13.58 -1.56 -23.16
N MET A 621 -14.06 -0.37 -23.54
CA MET A 621 -13.77 0.88 -22.82
C MET A 621 -14.39 0.87 -21.43
N ASN A 622 -15.64 0.39 -21.30
CA ASN A 622 -16.34 0.23 -20.02
C ASN A 622 -15.64 -0.80 -19.11
N GLN A 623 -15.24 -1.95 -19.66
CA GLN A 623 -14.46 -2.95 -18.92
C GLN A 623 -13.12 -2.38 -18.47
N THR A 624 -12.34 -1.77 -19.38
CA THR A 624 -11.03 -1.17 -19.08
C THR A 624 -11.14 -0.09 -18.00
N TYR A 625 -12.22 0.70 -18.00
CA TYR A 625 -12.47 1.67 -16.96
C TYR A 625 -12.68 1.01 -15.60
N HIS A 626 -13.62 0.06 -15.51
CA HIS A 626 -13.97 -0.55 -14.23
C HIS A 626 -12.96 -1.57 -13.69
N THR A 627 -12.15 -2.23 -14.53
CA THR A 627 -11.08 -3.12 -14.06
C THR A 627 -9.80 -2.37 -13.69
N THR A 628 -9.49 -1.30 -14.43
CA THR A 628 -8.15 -0.71 -14.42
C THR A 628 -8.21 0.80 -14.18
N ALA A 629 -8.79 1.58 -15.09
CA ALA A 629 -8.60 3.03 -15.09
C ALA A 629 -9.16 3.71 -13.82
N GLN A 630 -10.34 3.28 -13.33
CA GLN A 630 -11.01 3.85 -12.15
C GLN A 630 -10.18 3.76 -10.86
N HIS A 631 -9.21 2.85 -10.80
CA HIS A 631 -8.35 2.63 -9.63
C HIS A 631 -6.99 3.33 -9.73
N THR A 632 -6.66 3.93 -10.88
CA THR A 632 -5.36 4.58 -11.10
C THR A 632 -5.19 5.88 -10.33
N LEU A 633 -3.92 6.22 -10.07
CA LEU A 633 -3.48 7.54 -9.64
C LEU A 633 -4.02 8.66 -10.53
N ASN A 634 -4.15 8.41 -11.84
CA ASN A 634 -4.64 9.42 -12.76
C ASN A 634 -6.09 9.81 -12.49
N ILE A 635 -6.99 8.86 -12.22
CA ILE A 635 -8.35 9.19 -11.76
C ILE A 635 -8.30 9.84 -10.37
N LYS A 636 -7.52 9.28 -9.44
CA LYS A 636 -7.48 9.73 -8.04
C LYS A 636 -7.04 11.20 -7.86
N TYR A 637 -6.11 11.68 -8.69
CA TYR A 637 -5.54 13.03 -8.57
C TYR A 637 -5.99 14.00 -9.67
N SER A 638 -6.88 13.59 -10.58
CA SER A 638 -7.42 14.46 -11.62
C SER A 638 -8.38 15.52 -11.04
N ASN A 639 -8.61 16.59 -11.78
CA ASN A 639 -9.77 17.45 -11.55
C ASN A 639 -11.04 16.59 -11.48
N ILE A 640 -11.81 16.74 -10.40
CA ILE A 640 -13.00 15.93 -10.13
C ILE A 640 -13.99 15.95 -11.30
N ASN A 641 -14.12 17.07 -12.01
CA ASN A 641 -15.00 17.21 -13.17
C ASN A 641 -14.49 16.42 -14.39
N HIS A 642 -13.17 16.31 -14.58
CA HIS A 642 -12.59 15.52 -15.67
C HIS A 642 -12.76 14.01 -15.41
N ALA A 643 -12.45 13.56 -14.19
CA ALA A 643 -12.67 12.18 -13.77
C ALA A 643 -14.16 11.77 -13.82
N GLN A 644 -15.06 12.64 -13.34
CA GLN A 644 -16.51 12.42 -13.40
C GLN A 644 -17.04 12.42 -14.84
N ASN A 645 -16.61 13.35 -15.70
CA ASN A 645 -17.02 13.38 -17.11
C ASN A 645 -16.59 12.11 -17.85
N TYR A 646 -15.36 11.62 -17.64
CA TYR A 646 -14.90 10.38 -18.26
C TYR A 646 -15.70 9.16 -17.79
N ARG A 647 -15.99 9.05 -16.49
CA ARG A 647 -16.91 8.03 -15.94
C ARG A 647 -18.29 8.14 -16.59
N GLN A 648 -18.87 9.34 -16.57
CA GLN A 648 -20.22 9.61 -17.08
C GLN A 648 -20.35 9.24 -18.56
N LYS A 649 -19.39 9.63 -19.42
CA LYS A 649 -19.45 9.30 -20.85
C LYS A 649 -19.31 7.80 -21.13
N ILE A 650 -18.62 7.05 -20.27
CA ILE A 650 -18.59 5.59 -20.34
C ILE A 650 -19.92 4.99 -19.90
N GLU A 651 -20.45 5.39 -18.75
CA GLU A 651 -21.70 4.84 -18.21
C GLU A 651 -22.91 5.18 -19.12
N GLU A 652 -23.00 6.39 -19.63
CA GLU A 652 -24.01 6.81 -20.62
C GLU A 652 -23.93 5.99 -21.92
N ALA A 653 -22.72 5.82 -22.47
CA ALA A 653 -22.53 5.07 -23.71
C ALA A 653 -22.76 3.57 -23.53
N TYR A 654 -22.39 2.98 -22.39
CA TYR A 654 -22.61 1.55 -22.11
C TYR A 654 -24.08 1.25 -21.82
N ALA A 655 -24.78 2.14 -21.09
CA ALA A 655 -26.21 2.05 -20.83
C ALA A 655 -27.09 2.41 -22.05
N SER A 656 -26.58 3.17 -23.03
CA SER A 656 -27.31 3.43 -24.27
C SER A 656 -27.68 2.12 -24.96
N THR A 657 -28.97 1.94 -25.25
CA THR A 657 -29.46 0.81 -26.04
C THR A 657 -29.40 1.09 -27.54
N SER A 658 -28.74 2.17 -27.98
CA SER A 658 -28.64 2.50 -29.40
C SER A 658 -27.74 1.55 -30.16
N ILE A 659 -28.09 1.34 -31.43
CA ILE A 659 -27.32 0.57 -32.43
C ILE A 659 -27.02 1.42 -33.67
N ASP A 660 -27.27 2.74 -33.62
CA ASP A 660 -26.96 3.65 -34.72
C ASP A 660 -25.44 3.86 -34.86
N LYS A 661 -24.92 3.66 -36.08
CA LYS A 661 -23.48 3.71 -36.37
C LYS A 661 -22.86 5.09 -36.05
N ALA A 662 -23.58 6.19 -36.29
CA ALA A 662 -23.08 7.53 -36.05
C ALA A 662 -23.13 7.89 -34.55
N GLU A 663 -24.21 7.55 -33.84
CA GLU A 663 -24.30 7.73 -32.39
C GLU A 663 -23.22 6.93 -31.66
N LEU A 664 -23.02 5.65 -32.02
CA LEU A 664 -21.97 4.80 -31.45
C LEU A 664 -20.57 5.37 -31.69
N SER A 665 -20.31 5.88 -32.90
CA SER A 665 -19.02 6.50 -33.25
C SER A 665 -18.77 7.78 -32.45
N GLU A 666 -19.79 8.63 -32.29
CA GLU A 666 -19.68 9.84 -31.48
C GLU A 666 -19.55 9.51 -29.98
N GLN A 667 -20.24 8.50 -29.46
CA GLN A 667 -20.06 8.01 -28.08
C GLN A 667 -18.59 7.63 -27.81
N ILE A 668 -17.97 6.83 -28.67
CA ILE A 668 -16.55 6.43 -28.55
C ILE A 668 -15.62 7.66 -28.61
N LYS A 669 -15.90 8.62 -29.50
CA LYS A 669 -15.17 9.89 -29.61
C LYS A 669 -15.30 10.75 -28.34
N GLN A 670 -16.50 10.87 -27.77
CA GLN A 670 -16.73 11.60 -26.52
C GLN A 670 -16.05 10.94 -25.31
N ILE A 671 -16.09 9.61 -25.20
CA ILE A 671 -15.31 8.86 -24.20
C ILE A 671 -13.81 9.15 -24.37
N THR A 672 -13.30 9.12 -25.60
CA THR A 672 -11.88 9.33 -25.90
C THR A 672 -11.42 10.76 -25.54
N ILE A 673 -12.24 11.77 -25.87
CA ILE A 673 -12.00 13.16 -25.47
C ILE A 673 -11.98 13.28 -23.94
N ALA A 674 -12.98 12.72 -23.25
CA ALA A 674 -13.06 12.77 -21.79
C ALA A 674 -11.88 12.05 -21.12
N SER A 675 -11.44 10.90 -21.65
CA SER A 675 -10.25 10.17 -21.19
C SER A 675 -8.97 10.98 -21.29
N ASN A 676 -8.83 11.77 -22.37
CA ASN A 676 -7.66 12.63 -22.59
C ASN A 676 -7.67 13.91 -21.73
N LEU A 677 -8.80 14.27 -21.14
CA LEU A 677 -8.90 15.36 -20.15
C LEU A 677 -8.54 14.91 -18.72
N VAL A 678 -8.46 13.59 -18.43
CA VAL A 678 -8.07 13.09 -17.11
C VAL A 678 -6.59 13.39 -16.86
N ASP A 679 -6.36 14.34 -15.96
CA ASP A 679 -5.12 15.12 -15.79
C ASP A 679 -4.39 14.85 -14.47
N GLY A 680 -4.76 13.82 -13.71
CA GLY A 680 -4.19 13.52 -12.39
C GLY A 680 -2.69 13.25 -12.41
N TYR A 681 -2.18 12.64 -13.48
CA TYR A 681 -0.73 12.51 -13.68
C TYR A 681 -0.03 13.87 -13.82
N LYS A 682 -0.67 14.86 -14.48
CA LYS A 682 -0.16 16.25 -14.57
C LYS A 682 -0.22 16.95 -13.22
N ASN A 683 -1.27 16.70 -12.44
CA ASN A 683 -1.42 17.26 -11.08
C ASN A 683 -0.40 16.66 -10.09
N ILE A 684 -0.07 15.37 -10.22
CA ILE A 684 1.02 14.71 -9.46
C ILE A 684 2.37 15.30 -9.86
N TRP A 685 2.67 15.37 -11.17
CA TRP A 685 3.90 16.00 -11.66
C TRP A 685 4.02 17.44 -11.13
N LYS A 686 2.95 18.24 -11.24
CA LYS A 686 2.93 19.63 -10.78
C LYS A 686 3.13 19.74 -9.27
N LYS A 687 2.47 18.89 -8.47
CA LYS A 687 2.66 18.85 -7.01
C LYS A 687 4.14 18.71 -6.65
N PHE A 688 4.85 17.77 -7.27
CA PHE A 688 6.27 17.56 -7.00
C PHE A 688 7.17 18.64 -7.62
N TYR A 689 6.89 19.11 -8.83
CA TYR A 689 7.62 20.20 -9.48
C TYR A 689 7.54 21.50 -8.67
N ASP A 690 6.35 21.88 -8.21
CA ASP A 690 6.13 23.06 -7.38
C ASP A 690 6.81 22.90 -6.00
N LEU A 691 6.76 21.70 -5.40
CA LEU A 691 7.46 21.39 -4.14
C LEU A 691 8.97 21.64 -4.24
N ILE A 692 9.63 21.07 -5.26
CA ILE A 692 11.09 21.16 -5.44
C ILE A 692 11.53 22.59 -5.76
N ASN A 693 10.78 23.29 -6.61
CA ASN A 693 11.05 24.70 -6.89
C ASN A 693 10.80 25.58 -5.66
N GLY A 694 9.74 25.31 -4.90
CA GLY A 694 9.35 26.04 -3.69
C GLY A 694 10.23 25.79 -2.46
N LEU A 695 11.16 24.83 -2.48
CA LEU A 695 12.15 24.70 -1.41
C LEU A 695 12.98 26.00 -1.31
N ASN A 696 13.11 26.55 -0.10
CA ASN A 696 13.89 27.75 0.17
C ASN A 696 15.27 27.36 0.70
N VAL A 697 16.34 27.61 -0.06
CA VAL A 697 17.54 26.78 0.05
C VAL A 697 18.89 27.49 -0.11
N GLN A 698 19.67 27.38 0.96
CA GLN A 698 21.13 27.37 0.95
C GLN A 698 21.71 25.95 0.73
N TRP A 699 20.88 24.89 0.72
CA TRP A 699 21.31 23.49 0.68
C TRP A 699 21.10 22.74 -0.65
N LEU A 700 20.22 23.25 -1.52
CA LEU A 700 19.89 22.66 -2.82
C LEU A 700 19.83 23.79 -3.86
N ASP A 701 20.98 24.15 -4.42
CA ASP A 701 21.09 25.29 -5.33
C ASP A 701 20.26 25.12 -6.61
N SER A 702 20.09 26.22 -7.36
CA SER A 702 19.29 26.27 -8.59
C SER A 702 19.76 25.28 -9.67
N ASN A 703 21.05 24.98 -9.75
CA ASN A 703 21.58 23.99 -10.70
C ASN A 703 21.21 22.58 -10.24
N LYS A 704 21.37 22.27 -8.94
CA LYS A 704 21.01 20.95 -8.40
C LYS A 704 19.50 20.69 -8.43
N LYS A 705 18.66 21.71 -8.17
CA LYS A 705 17.21 21.65 -8.45
C LYS A 705 16.94 21.30 -9.91
N THR A 706 17.57 22.01 -10.84
CA THR A 706 17.36 21.81 -12.28
C THR A 706 17.81 20.42 -12.75
N GLU A 707 18.95 19.93 -12.24
CA GLU A 707 19.46 18.58 -12.47
C GLU A 707 18.45 17.52 -11.98
N ILE A 708 17.99 17.63 -10.73
CA ILE A 708 17.04 16.70 -10.11
C ILE A 708 15.70 16.71 -10.86
N ILE A 709 15.16 17.90 -11.17
CA ILE A 709 13.92 18.04 -11.95
C ILE A 709 14.09 17.36 -13.31
N ASN A 710 15.13 17.71 -14.07
CA ASN A 710 15.33 17.19 -15.43
C ASN A 710 15.55 15.67 -15.47
N THR A 711 16.27 15.10 -14.50
CA THR A 711 16.61 13.67 -14.48
C THR A 711 15.50 12.76 -13.96
N THR A 712 14.59 13.25 -13.09
CA THR A 712 13.62 12.38 -12.40
C THR A 712 12.18 12.56 -12.91
N ILE A 713 11.61 13.75 -12.72
CA ILE A 713 10.24 14.11 -13.12
C ILE A 713 10.16 14.80 -14.48
N THR A 714 11.28 15.29 -15.01
CA THR A 714 11.44 16.19 -16.17
C THR A 714 10.74 17.55 -16.00
N ASN A 715 11.12 18.52 -16.84
CA ASN A 715 10.60 19.90 -16.82
C ASN A 715 9.21 20.08 -17.47
N SER A 716 8.56 19.02 -17.97
CA SER A 716 7.23 19.10 -18.58
C SER A 716 6.35 17.91 -18.23
N ALA A 717 5.09 18.19 -17.87
CA ALA A 717 4.06 17.19 -17.67
C ALA A 717 3.75 16.35 -18.93
N THR A 718 4.05 16.86 -20.13
CA THR A 718 3.83 16.12 -21.40
C THR A 718 4.65 14.84 -21.48
N ASN A 719 5.81 14.80 -20.83
CA ASN A 719 6.67 13.61 -20.76
C ASN A 719 6.07 12.48 -19.90
N TRP A 720 4.92 12.74 -19.26
CA TRP A 720 4.14 11.76 -18.52
C TRP A 720 2.86 11.33 -19.26
N ASP A 721 2.52 11.94 -20.40
CA ASP A 721 1.31 11.65 -21.18
C ASP A 721 1.23 10.16 -21.60
N SER A 722 2.39 9.51 -21.80
CA SER A 722 2.53 8.09 -22.13
C SER A 722 2.37 7.12 -20.95
N ILE A 723 2.64 7.57 -19.72
CA ILE A 723 2.50 6.76 -18.49
C ILE A 723 1.23 7.10 -17.70
N ARG A 724 0.31 7.90 -18.26
CA ARG A 724 -0.91 8.37 -17.57
C ARG A 724 -1.90 7.28 -17.12
N TRP A 725 -1.68 6.02 -17.49
CA TRP A 725 -2.44 4.86 -16.99
C TRP A 725 -1.54 3.78 -16.36
N ASN A 726 -0.28 4.12 -16.05
CA ASN A 726 0.70 3.22 -15.43
C ASN A 726 1.20 3.83 -14.11
N ASP A 727 0.51 3.47 -13.02
CA ASP A 727 0.83 3.93 -11.66
C ASP A 727 2.24 3.51 -11.20
N ILE A 728 2.75 2.36 -11.66
CA ILE A 728 4.09 1.87 -11.30
C ILE A 728 5.14 2.88 -11.76
N SER A 729 5.10 3.29 -13.03
CA SER A 729 6.05 4.27 -13.57
C SER A 729 5.84 5.70 -13.07
N ILE A 730 4.67 6.01 -12.50
CA ILE A 730 4.48 7.24 -11.72
C ILE A 730 5.20 7.13 -10.37
N TYR A 731 5.03 6.02 -9.63
CA TYR A 731 5.72 5.81 -8.35
C TYR A 731 7.25 5.72 -8.51
N GLU A 732 7.75 5.09 -9.58
CA GLU A 732 9.20 5.06 -9.91
C GLU A 732 9.78 6.47 -10.07
N LYS A 733 9.07 7.37 -10.76
CA LYS A 733 9.51 8.78 -10.91
C LYS A 733 9.51 9.54 -9.59
N ILE A 734 8.51 9.31 -8.73
CA ILE A 734 8.46 9.91 -7.39
C ILE A 734 9.58 9.35 -6.49
N GLN A 735 9.87 8.05 -6.57
CA GLN A 735 10.95 7.41 -5.84
C GLN A 735 12.32 7.98 -6.24
N ASN A 736 12.58 8.05 -7.55
CA ASN A 736 13.84 8.61 -8.08
C ASN A 736 14.01 10.08 -7.67
N LEU A 737 12.95 10.89 -7.74
CA LEU A 737 12.96 12.26 -7.22
C LEU A 737 13.32 12.28 -5.73
N TYR A 738 12.59 11.51 -4.93
CA TYR A 738 12.77 11.46 -3.48
C TYR A 738 14.22 11.11 -3.11
N THR A 739 14.75 10.03 -3.72
CA THR A 739 16.12 9.56 -3.51
C THR A 739 17.16 10.63 -3.86
N SER A 740 17.02 11.32 -5.00
CA SER A 740 17.96 12.39 -5.37
C SER A 740 17.92 13.58 -4.39
N VAL A 741 16.76 13.91 -3.83
CA VAL A 741 16.58 14.99 -2.84
C VAL A 741 17.13 14.57 -1.48
N SER A 742 16.82 13.37 -0.99
CA SER A 742 17.32 12.85 0.29
C SER A 742 18.84 12.65 0.28
N ASN A 743 19.41 12.20 -0.85
CA ASN A 743 20.85 12.07 -1.02
C ASN A 743 21.54 13.43 -1.07
N SER A 744 20.90 14.44 -1.68
CA SER A 744 21.42 15.82 -1.70
C SER A 744 21.42 16.43 -0.29
N LEU A 745 20.37 16.22 0.50
CA LEU A 745 20.33 16.65 1.91
C LEU A 745 21.39 15.93 2.75
N THR A 746 21.49 14.60 2.59
CA THR A 746 22.49 13.77 3.28
C THR A 746 23.90 14.25 2.98
N THR A 747 24.17 14.60 1.72
CA THR A 747 25.45 15.18 1.29
C THR A 747 25.67 16.55 1.93
N PHE A 748 24.70 17.46 1.87
CA PHE A 748 24.80 18.79 2.49
C PHE A 748 25.08 18.73 4.00
N ILE A 749 24.31 17.93 4.76
CA ILE A 749 24.51 17.73 6.20
C ILE A 749 25.87 17.08 6.48
N SER A 750 26.45 16.34 5.53
CA SER A 750 27.77 15.71 5.66
C SER A 750 28.96 16.60 5.30
N THR A 751 28.85 17.46 4.27
CA THR A 751 30.01 18.14 3.67
C THR A 751 29.91 19.67 3.58
N SER A 752 28.74 20.27 3.85
CA SER A 752 28.55 21.72 3.73
C SER A 752 29.31 22.51 4.80
N SER A 753 29.92 23.62 4.41
CA SER A 753 30.51 24.60 5.34
C SER A 753 29.48 25.16 6.31
N LEU A 754 28.23 25.34 5.90
CA LEU A 754 27.12 25.78 6.76
C LEU A 754 26.80 24.76 7.87
N CYS A 755 27.10 23.47 7.63
CA CYS A 755 26.97 22.39 8.61
C CYS A 755 28.32 21.96 9.21
N SER A 756 29.40 22.75 9.04
CA SER A 756 30.74 22.34 9.48
C SER A 756 30.89 22.30 11.01
N ASP A 757 30.16 23.16 11.74
CA ASP A 757 30.30 23.28 13.18
C ASP A 757 29.60 22.17 14.00
N LEU A 758 28.67 21.42 13.40
CA LEU A 758 27.99 20.27 14.02
C LEU A 758 28.97 19.17 14.43
N ASN A 759 28.86 18.68 15.67
CA ASN A 759 29.62 17.52 16.13
C ASN A 759 29.16 16.22 15.42
N HIS A 760 29.93 15.14 15.54
CA HIS A 760 29.65 13.87 14.86
C HIS A 760 28.27 13.29 15.22
N ASN A 761 27.89 13.33 16.50
CA ASN A 761 26.65 12.74 16.98
C ASN A 761 25.42 13.61 16.65
N GLN A 762 25.54 14.94 16.68
CA GLN A 762 24.51 15.85 16.15
C GLN A 762 24.23 15.58 14.67
N ARG A 763 25.30 15.45 13.88
CA ARG A 763 25.23 15.14 12.44
C ARG A 763 24.57 13.77 12.19
N ALA A 764 25.01 12.73 12.91
CA ALA A 764 24.41 11.40 12.85
C ALA A 764 22.93 11.41 13.28
N LYS A 765 22.58 12.19 14.30
CA LYS A 765 21.19 12.34 14.77
C LYS A 765 20.30 13.00 13.72
N LEU A 766 20.73 14.10 13.11
CA LEU A 766 20.00 14.77 12.02
C LEU A 766 19.82 13.85 10.81
N LEU A 767 20.87 13.10 10.43
CA LEU A 767 20.78 12.10 9.36
C LEU A 767 19.81 10.95 9.71
N SER A 768 19.73 10.54 10.99
CA SER A 768 18.76 9.51 11.43
C SER A 768 17.30 9.96 11.40
N LEU A 769 17.03 11.27 11.25
CA LEU A 769 15.69 11.83 11.13
C LEU A 769 15.22 11.96 9.67
N VAL A 770 16.10 11.75 8.69
CA VAL A 770 15.77 11.71 7.25
C VAL A 770 14.72 10.62 7.01
N PRO A 771 13.47 10.95 6.63
CA PRO A 771 12.43 9.93 6.49
C PRO A 771 12.69 9.00 5.30
N ALA A 772 12.22 7.76 5.40
CA ALA A 772 12.29 6.80 4.31
C ALA A 772 11.25 7.10 3.21
N PHE A 773 11.52 6.68 1.98
CA PHE A 773 10.51 6.64 0.92
C PHE A 773 9.44 5.59 1.27
N ILE A 774 8.16 5.94 1.12
CA ILE A 774 7.04 5.03 1.34
C ILE A 774 6.51 4.52 -0.02
N PRO A 775 6.63 3.22 -0.35
CA PRO A 775 6.09 2.68 -1.59
C PRO A 775 4.59 2.95 -1.76
N ASN A 776 4.18 3.21 -3.00
CA ASN A 776 2.80 3.41 -3.43
C ASN A 776 2.05 4.57 -2.73
N LYS A 777 2.77 5.58 -2.21
CA LYS A 777 2.18 6.75 -1.53
C LYS A 777 2.62 8.07 -2.16
N VAL A 778 1.67 8.83 -2.73
CA VAL A 778 1.96 10.14 -3.36
C VAL A 778 2.10 11.23 -2.31
N ASP A 779 1.11 11.40 -1.43
CA ASP A 779 1.02 12.57 -0.55
C ASP A 779 1.98 12.51 0.63
N GLU A 780 2.19 11.31 1.19
CA GLU A 780 3.11 11.11 2.31
C GLU A 780 4.57 11.37 1.89
N ASN A 781 5.00 10.94 0.69
CA ASN A 781 6.33 11.28 0.17
C ASN A 781 6.45 12.78 -0.20
N ALA A 782 5.36 13.42 -0.64
CA ALA A 782 5.33 14.86 -0.84
C ALA A 782 5.53 15.62 0.49
N THR A 783 4.92 15.14 1.59
CA THR A 783 5.16 15.67 2.94
C THR A 783 6.58 15.38 3.41
N HIS A 784 7.13 14.20 3.14
CA HIS A 784 8.52 13.87 3.49
C HIS A 784 9.53 14.83 2.83
N ILE A 785 9.30 15.30 1.58
CA ILE A 785 10.16 16.31 0.94
C ILE A 785 10.11 17.65 1.71
N THR A 786 8.96 18.05 2.25
CA THR A 786 8.88 19.20 3.16
C THR A 786 9.64 18.95 4.47
N THR A 787 9.58 17.74 5.02
CA THR A 787 10.36 17.35 6.22
C THR A 787 11.88 17.43 5.96
N LEU A 788 12.36 16.98 4.79
CA LEU A 788 13.77 17.12 4.38
C LEU A 788 14.22 18.59 4.40
N ASN A 789 13.37 19.51 3.95
CA ASN A 789 13.68 20.94 4.00
C ASN A 789 13.69 21.51 5.44
N ASN A 790 12.80 21.04 6.32
CA ASN A 790 12.81 21.49 7.71
C ASN A 790 14.04 20.99 8.47
N LEU A 791 14.48 19.75 8.22
CA LEU A 791 15.70 19.17 8.79
C LEU A 791 16.97 19.92 8.35
N SER A 792 17.00 20.49 7.15
CA SER A 792 18.14 21.31 6.71
C SER A 792 18.23 22.63 7.48
N LEU A 793 17.10 23.27 7.77
CA LEU A 793 17.03 24.49 8.57
C LEU A 793 17.41 24.22 10.03
N GLU A 794 16.98 23.09 10.59
CA GLU A 794 17.41 22.64 11.91
C GLU A 794 18.92 22.37 11.97
N ALA A 795 19.48 21.73 10.93
CA ALA A 795 20.91 21.48 10.82
C ALA A 795 21.73 22.78 10.74
N ILE A 796 21.32 23.73 9.90
CA ILE A 796 21.96 25.05 9.76
C ILE A 796 21.90 25.81 11.10
N GLN A 797 20.72 25.96 11.70
CA GLN A 797 20.57 26.72 12.95
C GLN A 797 21.29 26.07 14.15
N THR A 798 21.37 24.74 14.20
CA THR A 798 22.16 24.04 15.24
C THR A 798 23.66 24.23 15.01
N SER A 799 24.11 24.28 13.75
CA SER A 799 25.49 24.60 13.37
C SER A 799 25.87 26.04 13.75
N GLU A 800 24.97 27.01 13.50
CA GLU A 800 25.14 28.42 13.90
C GLU A 800 25.27 28.57 15.43
N GLN A 801 24.43 27.89 16.22
CA GLN A 801 24.58 27.91 17.68
C GLN A 801 25.86 27.21 18.14
N MET A 802 26.29 26.12 17.49
CA MET A 802 27.58 25.49 17.78
C MET A 802 28.77 26.40 17.48
N LYS A 803 28.70 27.20 16.42
CA LYS A 803 29.71 28.21 16.09
C LYS A 803 29.80 29.29 17.18
N LEU A 804 28.66 29.84 17.60
CA LEU A 804 28.59 30.85 18.67
C LEU A 804 29.07 30.29 20.02
N LEU A 805 28.81 29.02 20.33
CA LEU A 805 29.33 28.35 21.52
C LEU A 805 30.86 28.24 21.48
N LYS A 806 31.44 27.85 20.33
CA LYS A 806 32.91 27.77 20.15
C LYS A 806 33.58 29.14 20.23
N GLU A 807 32.92 30.18 19.73
CA GLU A 807 33.39 31.57 19.84
C GLU A 807 33.44 32.05 21.30
N GLU A 808 32.48 31.65 22.15
CA GLU A 808 32.56 31.92 23.60
C GLU A 808 33.64 31.06 24.28
N GLN A 809 33.72 29.77 23.96
CA GLN A 809 34.76 28.86 24.47
C GLN A 809 36.18 29.38 24.18
N ALA A 810 36.42 29.91 22.98
CA ALA A 810 37.71 30.45 22.57
C ALA A 810 38.17 31.64 23.45
N LYS A 811 37.24 32.42 24.02
CA LYS A 811 37.57 33.53 24.92
C LYS A 811 38.25 33.05 26.21
N ARG A 812 38.03 31.80 26.65
CA ARG A 812 38.56 31.28 27.93
C ARG A 812 40.06 31.43 28.06
N ALA A 813 40.82 31.24 26.97
CA ALA A 813 42.27 31.36 26.96
C ALA A 813 42.77 32.74 27.44
N ASN A 814 42.03 33.81 27.12
CA ASN A 814 42.32 35.15 27.58
C ASN A 814 41.73 35.40 28.98
N ILE A 815 40.49 34.95 29.23
CA ILE A 815 39.79 35.18 30.51
C ILE A 815 40.60 34.66 31.69
N ILE A 816 41.16 33.44 31.61
CA ILE A 816 41.87 32.86 32.77
C ILE A 816 43.22 33.53 33.10
N THR A 817 43.73 34.41 32.25
CA THR A 817 44.95 35.19 32.52
C THR A 817 44.65 36.60 33.06
N THR A 818 43.39 37.03 33.05
CA THR A 818 42.94 38.29 33.67
C THR A 818 42.99 38.22 35.19
N ASP A 819 43.16 39.38 35.83
CA ASP A 819 43.10 39.49 37.29
C ASP A 819 41.66 39.31 37.81
N ASN A 820 40.64 39.66 37.00
CA ASN A 820 39.24 39.36 37.28
C ASN A 820 38.98 37.85 37.49
N TYR A 821 39.61 36.98 36.69
CA TYR A 821 39.52 35.53 36.93
C TYR A 821 40.42 35.08 38.09
N LYS A 822 41.65 35.58 38.21
CA LYS A 822 42.58 35.14 39.26
C LYS A 822 42.03 35.39 40.66
N HIS A 823 41.45 36.56 40.90
CA HIS A 823 41.04 37.04 42.22
C HIS A 823 39.54 36.91 42.52
N ALA A 824 38.73 36.42 41.56
CA ALA A 824 37.31 36.14 41.79
C ALA A 824 37.10 35.11 42.90
N ASP A 825 35.92 35.11 43.49
CA ASP A 825 35.57 34.15 44.55
C ASP A 825 35.62 32.71 44.01
N LYS A 826 35.96 31.76 44.88
CA LYS A 826 36.20 30.38 44.46
C LYS A 826 34.97 29.74 43.81
N ASP A 827 33.78 29.98 44.33
CA ASP A 827 32.51 29.48 43.78
C ASP A 827 32.24 30.03 42.37
N LYS A 828 32.53 31.32 42.12
CA LYS A 828 32.37 31.94 40.79
C LYS A 828 33.38 31.38 39.77
N LYS A 829 34.62 31.13 40.19
CA LYS A 829 35.65 30.50 39.36
C LYS A 829 35.32 29.04 39.06
N ASP A 830 34.93 28.28 40.08
CA ASP A 830 34.47 26.90 39.94
C ASP A 830 33.23 26.83 39.01
N ALA A 831 32.29 27.78 39.12
CA ALA A 831 31.12 27.87 38.24
C ALA A 831 31.49 28.18 36.79
N TYR A 832 32.44 29.08 36.53
CA TYR A 832 32.93 29.36 35.17
C TYR A 832 33.65 28.16 34.57
N ASP A 833 34.53 27.49 35.32
CA ASP A 833 35.23 26.30 34.86
C ASP A 833 34.29 25.10 34.67
N GLN A 834 33.26 24.95 35.52
CA GLN A 834 32.22 23.94 35.34
C GLN A 834 31.30 24.24 34.15
N ALA A 835 30.94 25.50 33.90
CA ALA A 835 30.19 25.91 32.71
C ALA A 835 31.00 25.63 31.43
N PHE A 836 32.31 25.92 31.45
CA PHE A 836 33.21 25.58 30.35
C PHE A 836 33.31 24.06 30.17
N ALA A 837 33.47 23.28 31.24
CA ALA A 837 33.49 21.82 31.18
C ALA A 837 32.18 21.26 30.58
N ASN A 838 31.01 21.75 31.04
CA ASN A 838 29.70 21.35 30.54
C ASN A 838 29.49 21.73 29.06
N SER A 839 30.10 22.82 28.60
CA SER A 839 30.05 23.23 27.18
C SER A 839 30.87 22.31 26.26
N ASN A 840 31.80 21.52 26.80
CA ASN A 840 32.59 20.55 26.04
C ASN A 840 31.89 19.19 26.04
N PHE A 841 31.05 18.95 25.02
CA PHE A 841 30.21 17.76 24.94
C PHE A 841 30.40 16.99 23.62
N THR A 842 30.17 15.68 23.67
CA THR A 842 30.31 14.77 22.52
C THR A 842 28.98 14.20 22.02
N ASP A 843 27.90 14.31 22.80
CA ASP A 843 26.57 13.78 22.48
C ASP A 843 25.78 14.67 21.50
N ALA A 844 24.59 14.21 21.10
CA ALA A 844 23.74 14.87 20.12
C ALA A 844 22.79 15.89 20.77
N LYS A 845 23.29 17.10 21.06
CA LYS A 845 22.49 18.20 21.62
C LYS A 845 21.73 18.99 20.56
N THR A 846 20.48 19.31 20.87
CA THR A 846 19.60 20.17 20.07
C THR A 846 20.06 21.63 20.09
N LYS A 847 19.57 22.44 19.13
CA LYS A 847 19.79 23.90 19.08
C LYS A 847 19.61 24.58 20.45
N ALA A 848 18.51 24.31 21.15
CA ALA A 848 18.17 24.95 22.42
C ALA A 848 19.10 24.54 23.57
N GLU A 849 19.59 23.30 23.59
CA GLU A 849 20.59 22.87 24.58
C GLU A 849 21.96 23.52 24.33
N VAL A 850 22.36 23.69 23.07
CA VAL A 850 23.60 24.41 22.69
C VAL A 850 23.50 25.89 23.08
N GLU A 851 22.36 26.53 22.79
CA GLU A 851 22.05 27.91 23.17
C GLU A 851 22.07 28.08 24.71
N SER A 852 21.47 27.14 25.45
CA SER A 852 21.51 27.12 26.93
C SER A 852 22.93 26.94 27.48
N LEU A 853 23.78 26.12 26.86
CA LEU A 853 25.19 25.96 27.26
C LEU A 853 26.00 27.24 27.01
N LYS A 854 25.74 27.92 25.89
CA LYS A 854 26.36 29.22 25.56
C LYS A 854 26.00 30.27 26.61
N THR A 855 24.71 30.46 26.88
CA THR A 855 24.24 31.43 27.89
C THR A 855 24.76 31.10 29.29
N SER A 856 24.87 29.82 29.65
CA SER A 856 25.45 29.40 30.94
C SER A 856 26.93 29.79 31.07
N LEU A 857 27.71 29.67 29.98
CA LEU A 857 29.12 30.06 29.94
C LEU A 857 29.30 31.59 29.95
N GLU A 858 28.44 32.34 29.25
CA GLU A 858 28.42 33.80 29.27
C GLU A 858 28.07 34.35 30.65
N GLN A 859 27.02 33.83 31.29
CA GLN A 859 26.61 34.23 32.65
C GLN A 859 27.69 33.92 33.69
N ALA A 860 28.33 32.75 33.61
CA ALA A 860 29.40 32.40 34.54
C ALA A 860 30.68 33.22 34.31
N ARG A 861 30.95 33.68 33.08
CA ARG A 861 32.01 34.66 32.78
C ARG A 861 31.70 36.02 33.42
N GLU A 862 30.46 36.48 33.31
CA GLU A 862 30.04 37.79 33.81
C GLU A 862 29.88 37.84 35.33
N ALA A 863 29.75 36.68 35.98
CA ALA A 863 29.78 36.55 37.44
C ALA A 863 31.19 36.68 38.05
N LEU A 864 32.28 36.66 37.26
CA LEU A 864 33.65 36.79 37.77
C LEU A 864 33.89 38.21 38.33
N ASN A 865 34.37 38.28 39.58
CA ASN A 865 34.44 39.50 40.38
C ASN A 865 35.83 39.84 40.96
N GLY A 866 36.91 39.28 40.41
CA GLY A 866 38.26 39.52 40.91
C GLY A 866 38.72 40.97 40.87
N ASP A 867 38.25 41.77 39.91
CA ASP A 867 38.59 43.19 39.83
C ASP A 867 37.95 43.99 40.98
N ALA A 868 36.72 43.64 41.35
CA ALA A 868 36.03 44.19 42.53
C ALA A 868 36.69 43.71 43.84
N ASN A 869 37.08 42.44 43.91
CA ASN A 869 37.79 41.89 45.07
C ASN A 869 39.17 42.57 45.28
N LEU A 870 39.88 42.89 44.18
CA LEU A 870 41.13 43.65 44.25
C LEU A 870 40.88 45.09 44.71
N LEU A 871 39.83 45.75 44.20
CA LEU A 871 39.45 47.10 44.61
C LEU A 871 39.15 47.16 46.12
N GLU A 872 38.29 46.29 46.63
CA GLU A 872 37.93 46.28 48.06
C GLU A 872 39.13 45.94 48.97
N ALA A 873 40.05 45.08 48.52
CA ALA A 873 41.32 44.84 49.22
C ALA A 873 42.22 46.10 49.24
N ALA A 874 42.30 46.84 48.13
CA ALA A 874 43.07 48.08 48.03
C ALA A 874 42.44 49.22 48.85
N LYS A 875 41.10 49.33 48.85
CA LYS A 875 40.35 50.24 49.74
C LYS A 875 40.64 49.96 51.20
N ALA A 876 40.54 48.69 51.63
CA ALA A 876 40.80 48.31 53.02
C ALA A 876 42.24 48.63 53.44
N ALA A 877 43.22 48.43 52.55
CA ALA A 877 44.61 48.80 52.79
C ALA A 877 44.80 50.33 52.95
N LEU A 878 44.24 51.14 52.03
CA LEU A 878 44.35 52.60 52.07
C LEU A 878 43.56 53.23 53.22
N ILE A 879 42.38 52.69 53.57
CA ILE A 879 41.62 53.10 54.76
C ILE A 879 42.46 52.86 56.02
N LYS A 880 43.17 51.72 56.11
CA LYS A 880 44.07 51.44 57.24
C LYS A 880 45.27 52.40 57.27
N GLU A 881 45.85 52.69 56.11
CA GLU A 881 46.94 53.67 55.95
C GLU A 881 46.53 55.07 56.44
N ILE A 882 45.34 55.55 56.04
CA ILE A 882 44.74 56.80 56.53
C ILE A 882 44.43 56.74 58.05
N GLN A 883 43.95 55.60 58.56
CA GLN A 883 43.63 55.45 59.98
C GLN A 883 44.86 55.48 60.87
N ASP A 884 45.95 54.81 60.48
CA ASP A 884 47.19 54.70 61.26
C ASP A 884 48.08 55.97 61.20
N ASP A 885 47.84 56.88 60.26
CA ASP A 885 48.71 58.05 60.02
C ASP A 885 48.82 59.00 61.24
N GLU A 886 50.03 59.39 61.63
CA GLU A 886 50.26 60.25 62.82
C GLU A 886 50.07 61.76 62.57
N TYR A 887 49.87 62.19 61.32
CA TYR A 887 49.94 63.60 60.91
C TYR A 887 48.63 64.15 60.33
N LEU A 888 47.76 63.30 59.77
CA LEU A 888 46.42 63.63 59.31
C LEU A 888 45.46 63.91 60.49
N GLU A 889 44.70 64.98 60.38
CA GLU A 889 43.71 65.41 61.37
C GLU A 889 42.40 64.59 61.24
N THR A 890 41.62 64.46 62.32
CA THR A 890 40.46 63.55 62.39
C THR A 890 39.41 63.79 61.30
N ASN A 891 39.21 65.05 60.91
CA ASN A 891 38.36 65.46 59.79
C ASN A 891 38.95 65.04 58.42
N GLN A 892 40.25 65.26 58.20
CA GLN A 892 40.93 64.83 56.96
C GLN A 892 40.81 63.31 56.78
N LYS A 893 41.05 62.55 57.86
CA LYS A 893 40.85 61.09 57.86
C LYS A 893 39.42 60.69 57.51
N GLN A 894 38.41 61.40 58.03
CA GLN A 894 37.01 61.12 57.73
C GLN A 894 36.65 61.41 56.25
N THR A 895 37.13 62.52 55.68
CA THR A 895 36.95 62.84 54.26
C THR A 895 37.58 61.79 53.35
N LEU A 896 38.89 61.54 53.53
CA LEU A 896 39.64 60.60 52.70
C LEU A 896 39.06 59.18 52.77
N ILE A 897 38.64 58.73 53.97
CA ILE A 897 37.97 57.42 54.11
C ILE A 897 36.63 57.40 53.35
N ALA A 898 35.85 58.48 53.35
CA ALA A 898 34.60 58.54 52.58
C ALA A 898 34.87 58.45 51.07
N GLU A 899 35.90 59.11 50.58
CA GLU A 899 36.33 59.07 49.17
C GLU A 899 36.85 57.69 48.75
N VAL A 900 37.66 57.04 49.60
CA VAL A 900 38.11 55.65 49.34
C VAL A 900 36.93 54.69 49.26
N ASN A 901 35.90 54.85 50.09
CA ASN A 901 34.69 54.03 50.00
C ASN A 901 33.91 54.25 48.69
N LEU A 902 33.91 55.48 48.16
CA LEU A 902 33.24 55.86 46.91
C LEU A 902 33.97 55.40 45.63
N ALA A 903 35.24 55.01 45.71
CA ALA A 903 36.00 54.50 44.58
C ALA A 903 35.32 53.29 43.90
N THR A 904 35.34 53.26 42.57
CA THR A 904 34.67 52.27 41.72
C THR A 904 35.62 51.38 40.91
N GLN A 905 36.88 51.81 40.79
CA GLN A 905 37.99 51.13 40.11
C GLN A 905 39.31 51.49 40.80
N LEU A 906 40.37 50.70 40.61
CA LEU A 906 41.64 50.87 41.34
C LEU A 906 42.29 52.24 41.13
N SER A 907 42.19 52.82 39.93
CA SER A 907 42.73 54.15 39.60
C SER A 907 42.05 55.32 40.32
N ASP A 908 40.85 55.11 40.89
CA ASP A 908 40.18 56.14 41.68
C ASP A 908 40.90 56.38 43.03
N LEU A 909 41.80 55.47 43.44
CA LEU A 909 42.57 55.56 44.69
C LEU A 909 43.85 56.40 44.54
N ASP A 910 44.37 56.55 43.32
CA ASP A 910 45.60 57.31 43.04
C ASP A 910 45.50 58.81 43.41
N PRO A 911 44.44 59.57 43.04
CA PRO A 911 44.32 60.97 43.45
C PRO A 911 44.13 61.13 44.97
N ILE A 912 43.57 60.12 45.66
CA ILE A 912 43.43 60.14 47.12
C ILE A 912 44.81 60.02 47.80
N ARG A 913 45.72 59.21 47.22
CA ARG A 913 47.12 59.17 47.65
C ARG A 913 47.84 60.50 47.43
N GLU A 914 47.60 61.17 46.30
CA GLU A 914 48.14 62.50 46.04
C GLU A 914 47.60 63.53 47.06
N GLU A 915 46.35 63.43 47.51
CA GLU A 915 45.83 64.33 48.55
C GLU A 915 46.47 64.09 49.93
N ILE A 916 46.74 62.83 50.31
CA ILE A 916 47.50 62.48 51.53
C ILE A 916 48.90 63.12 51.51
N ASP A 917 49.64 62.98 50.40
CA ASP A 917 50.96 63.59 50.21
C ASP A 917 50.89 65.13 50.32
N ASN A 918 49.82 65.74 49.82
CA ASN A 918 49.61 67.18 49.93
C ASN A 918 49.30 67.64 51.37
N TYR A 919 48.50 66.89 52.14
CA TYR A 919 48.30 67.16 53.57
C TYR A 919 49.61 67.03 54.37
N HIS A 920 50.40 65.98 54.11
CA HIS A 920 51.71 65.79 54.72
C HIS A 920 52.65 66.96 54.43
N LYS A 921 52.74 67.38 53.16
CA LYS A 921 53.54 68.53 52.72
C LYS A 921 53.12 69.84 53.40
N ALA A 922 51.81 70.09 53.52
CA ALA A 922 51.29 71.25 54.24
C ALA A 922 51.63 71.18 55.75
N LYS A 923 51.50 70.01 56.37
CA LYS A 923 51.82 69.79 57.79
C LYS A 923 53.31 69.98 58.09
N LEU A 924 54.18 69.55 57.18
CA LEU A 924 55.62 69.78 57.27
C LEU A 924 55.95 71.27 57.27
N GLU A 925 55.44 72.04 56.30
CA GLU A 925 55.71 73.47 56.24
C GLU A 925 55.06 74.24 57.41
N GLN A 926 53.94 73.79 57.98
CA GLN A 926 53.43 74.32 59.25
C GLN A 926 54.47 74.17 60.37
N LEU A 927 55.02 72.96 60.56
CA LEU A 927 56.01 72.67 61.60
C LEU A 927 57.33 73.42 61.37
N LYS A 928 57.81 73.55 60.12
CA LYS A 928 59.00 74.35 59.81
C LYS A 928 58.81 75.81 60.19
N ASN A 929 57.65 76.39 59.87
CA ASN A 929 57.41 77.80 60.10
C ASN A 929 57.20 78.16 61.58
N ASP A 930 56.59 77.28 62.40
CA ASP A 930 56.59 77.44 63.87
C ASP A 930 58.02 77.39 64.45
N LEU A 931 58.83 76.38 64.06
CA LEU A 931 60.21 76.27 64.55
C LEU A 931 61.05 77.48 64.16
N LYS A 932 60.96 77.95 62.90
CA LYS A 932 61.62 79.17 62.42
C LYS A 932 61.17 80.41 63.19
N ALA A 933 59.86 80.57 63.45
CA ALA A 933 59.35 81.69 64.24
C ALA A 933 59.93 81.68 65.66
N LYS A 934 60.01 80.51 66.30
CA LYS A 934 60.57 80.35 67.66
C LYS A 934 62.07 80.59 67.72
N ILE A 935 62.84 80.17 66.71
CA ILE A 935 64.26 80.53 66.58
C ILE A 935 64.41 82.05 66.43
N ASN A 936 63.63 82.68 65.54
CA ASN A 936 63.71 84.12 65.28
C ASN A 936 63.29 84.99 66.47
N ALA A 937 62.41 84.49 67.34
CA ALA A 937 61.97 85.16 68.57
C ALA A 937 63.02 85.15 69.71
N THR A 938 64.11 84.40 69.57
CA THR A 938 65.28 84.52 70.46
C THR A 938 66.12 85.74 70.07
N ASP A 939 66.86 86.34 71.00
CA ASP A 939 67.73 87.50 70.77
C ASP A 939 69.19 87.29 71.22
N TRP A 940 69.46 86.37 72.16
CA TRP A 940 70.82 85.97 72.57
C TRP A 940 71.70 85.26 71.51
N PRO A 941 71.18 84.44 70.56
CA PRO A 941 72.04 83.73 69.61
C PRO A 941 72.60 84.68 68.55
N THR A 942 73.87 84.48 68.15
CA THR A 942 74.47 85.31 67.09
C THR A 942 73.77 85.09 65.74
N SER A 943 73.92 86.03 64.80
CA SER A 943 73.37 85.88 63.44
C SER A 943 73.85 84.60 62.75
N SER A 944 75.08 84.16 63.03
CA SER A 944 75.62 82.86 62.60
C SER A 944 74.88 81.67 63.23
N ASP A 945 74.66 81.69 64.55
CA ASP A 945 73.94 80.62 65.24
C ASP A 945 72.50 80.51 64.76
N LYS A 946 71.79 81.65 64.62
CA LYS A 946 70.44 81.68 64.05
C LYS A 946 70.41 81.10 62.64
N THR A 947 71.37 81.44 61.78
CA THR A 947 71.45 80.89 60.42
C THR A 947 71.62 79.36 60.43
N PHE A 948 72.45 78.82 61.33
CA PHE A 948 72.61 77.37 61.51
C PHE A 948 71.33 76.68 62.04
N LEU A 949 70.66 77.29 63.02
CA LEU A 949 69.43 76.72 63.60
C LEU A 949 68.25 76.78 62.63
N LEU A 950 68.13 77.87 61.85
CA LEU A 950 67.16 77.98 60.77
C LEU A 950 67.42 76.93 59.69
N SER A 951 68.68 76.66 59.33
CA SER A 951 68.98 75.60 58.35
C SER A 951 68.67 74.19 58.86
N LYS A 952 68.76 73.93 60.17
CA LYS A 952 68.20 72.68 60.77
C LYS A 952 66.68 72.60 60.57
N ALA A 953 65.96 73.71 60.73
CA ALA A 953 64.50 73.77 60.51
C ALA A 953 64.12 73.64 59.02
N ASP A 954 64.88 74.23 58.08
CA ASP A 954 64.64 74.09 56.63
C ASP A 954 64.80 72.64 56.15
N ASN A 955 65.83 71.94 56.64
CA ASN A 955 66.11 70.53 56.33
C ASN A 955 65.24 69.53 57.12
N MET A 956 64.27 70.01 57.90
CA MET A 956 63.37 69.16 58.66
C MET A 956 62.42 68.36 57.75
N THR A 957 62.13 67.11 58.13
CA THR A 957 61.08 66.24 57.55
C THR A 957 60.02 65.95 58.62
N LEU A 958 58.84 65.43 58.23
CA LEU A 958 57.80 65.05 59.19
C LEU A 958 58.34 64.07 60.24
N LYS A 959 58.99 63.01 59.78
CA LYS A 959 59.57 61.94 60.61
C LYS A 959 60.69 62.43 61.53
N THR A 960 61.47 63.42 61.12
CA THR A 960 62.54 63.99 61.96
C THR A 960 62.08 65.16 62.84
N SER A 961 60.84 65.64 62.69
CA SER A 961 60.40 66.91 63.28
C SER A 961 60.61 67.00 64.80
N VAL A 962 60.16 66.00 65.55
CA VAL A 962 60.34 65.93 67.01
C VAL A 962 61.82 65.97 67.41
N GLN A 963 62.70 65.29 66.65
CA GLN A 963 64.14 65.33 66.87
C GLN A 963 64.72 66.72 66.56
N THR A 964 64.34 67.34 65.43
CA THR A 964 64.84 68.67 65.03
C THR A 964 64.44 69.75 66.04
N TYR A 965 63.21 69.72 66.57
CA TYR A 965 62.79 70.59 67.67
C TYR A 965 63.62 70.38 68.95
N ALA A 966 63.89 69.12 69.32
CA ALA A 966 64.69 68.79 70.49
C ALA A 966 66.17 69.24 70.34
N GLU A 967 66.77 69.03 69.17
CA GLU A 967 68.12 69.50 68.84
C GLU A 967 68.21 71.03 68.91
N VAL A 968 67.33 71.76 68.22
CA VAL A 968 67.33 73.23 68.23
C VAL A 968 67.15 73.77 69.65
N THR A 969 66.29 73.15 70.47
CA THR A 969 66.12 73.52 71.88
C THR A 969 67.41 73.27 72.70
N TYR A 970 68.15 72.20 72.41
CA TYR A 970 69.41 71.89 73.08
C TYR A 970 70.53 72.87 72.72
N GLU A 971 70.67 73.25 71.44
CA GLU A 971 71.67 74.25 71.04
C GLU A 971 71.36 75.63 71.63
N LEU A 972 70.11 76.09 71.53
CA LEU A 972 69.67 77.38 72.10
C LEU A 972 69.91 77.45 73.61
N LYS A 973 69.70 76.34 74.33
CA LYS A 973 70.04 76.19 75.75
C LYS A 973 71.53 76.39 76.02
N ASN A 974 72.40 75.80 75.21
CA ASN A 974 73.85 75.92 75.39
C ASN A 974 74.37 77.32 75.10
N LEU A 975 73.80 78.01 74.09
CA LEU A 975 74.10 79.41 73.79
C LEU A 975 73.71 80.32 74.95
N LEU A 976 72.50 80.16 75.51
CA LEU A 976 72.01 80.92 76.66
C LEU A 976 72.90 80.75 77.90
N LYS A 977 73.35 79.52 78.20
CA LYS A 977 74.32 79.27 79.28
C LYS A 977 75.67 79.97 79.07
N ASN A 978 76.08 80.22 77.84
CA ASN A 978 77.36 80.87 77.54
C ASN A 978 77.26 82.40 77.70
N GLU A 979 76.15 82.99 77.28
CA GLU A 979 75.80 84.39 77.59
C GLU A 979 75.78 84.63 79.11
N VAL A 980 75.06 83.80 79.89
CA VAL A 980 75.01 83.88 81.36
C VAL A 980 76.39 83.89 82.02
N LYS A 981 77.36 83.14 81.49
CA LYS A 981 78.74 83.16 82.01
C LYS A 981 79.42 84.50 81.76
N SER A 982 79.16 85.12 80.60
CA SER A 982 79.77 86.40 80.18
C SER A 982 79.16 87.66 80.80
N LEU A 983 77.91 87.61 81.31
CA LEU A 983 77.27 88.75 82.00
C LEU A 983 78.20 89.32 83.10
N GLU A 984 78.35 90.64 83.19
CA GLU A 984 79.39 91.24 84.02
C GLU A 984 78.96 91.46 85.48
N ASN A 985 77.66 91.66 85.73
CA ASN A 985 77.16 92.13 87.02
C ASN A 985 76.65 90.99 87.93
N LEU A 986 76.21 89.85 87.38
CA LEU A 986 75.84 88.66 88.16
C LEU A 986 77.03 88.04 88.92
N ASN A 987 76.83 87.73 90.21
CA ASN A 987 77.79 86.97 91.00
C ASN A 987 77.83 85.48 90.58
N LYS A 988 78.86 84.74 91.02
CA LYS A 988 79.05 83.32 90.62
C LYS A 988 77.84 82.44 90.98
N ALA A 989 77.32 82.57 92.20
CA ALA A 989 76.22 81.73 92.68
C ALA A 989 74.90 82.03 91.93
N GLN A 990 74.67 83.28 91.53
CA GLN A 990 73.57 83.66 90.62
C GLN A 990 73.76 82.99 89.25
N LYS A 991 74.94 83.09 88.63
CA LYS A 991 75.23 82.44 87.34
C LYS A 991 75.06 80.91 87.40
N ASP A 992 75.56 80.27 88.45
CA ASP A 992 75.41 78.82 88.66
C ASP A 992 73.93 78.42 88.79
N LYS A 993 73.12 79.19 89.54
CA LYS A 993 71.67 78.98 89.71
C LYS A 993 70.91 79.11 88.39
N GLN A 994 71.19 80.15 87.61
CA GLN A 994 70.55 80.34 86.30
C GLN A 994 70.94 79.23 85.31
N ALA A 995 72.20 78.79 85.29
CA ALA A 995 72.64 77.69 84.44
C ALA A 995 71.89 76.37 84.72
N LEU A 996 71.58 76.09 86.00
CA LEU A 996 70.77 74.94 86.41
C LEU A 996 69.29 75.07 86.03
N ALA A 997 68.71 76.27 86.13
CA ALA A 997 67.33 76.53 85.70
C ALA A 997 67.19 76.35 84.18
N ILE A 998 68.13 76.90 83.40
CA ILE A 998 68.25 76.69 81.95
C ILE A 998 68.37 75.19 81.61
N ASP A 999 69.06 74.39 82.43
CA ASP A 999 69.17 72.94 82.21
C ASP A 999 67.85 72.18 82.35
N ALA A 1000 66.96 72.60 83.25
CA ALA A 1000 65.65 71.98 83.43
C ALA A 1000 64.66 72.23 82.27
N ILE A 1001 64.91 73.23 81.43
CA ILE A 1001 63.98 73.66 80.37
C ILE A 1001 63.94 72.67 79.19
N LYS A 1002 62.74 72.43 78.65
CA LYS A 1002 62.48 71.48 77.54
C LYS A 1002 61.80 72.09 76.31
N SER A 1003 61.61 73.41 76.24
CA SER A 1003 61.03 74.08 75.07
C SER A 1003 61.62 75.47 74.84
N ILE A 1004 61.70 75.90 73.58
CA ILE A 1004 62.23 77.21 73.17
C ILE A 1004 61.46 78.35 73.84
N ASP A 1005 60.13 78.25 73.88
CA ASP A 1005 59.24 79.26 74.47
C ASP A 1005 59.58 79.55 75.96
N LYS A 1006 60.08 78.54 76.68
CA LYS A 1006 60.54 78.69 78.07
C LYS A 1006 61.97 79.22 78.17
N LEU A 1007 62.86 78.91 77.23
CA LEU A 1007 64.20 79.51 77.19
C LEU A 1007 64.13 81.03 76.99
N ILE A 1008 63.22 81.50 76.13
CA ILE A 1008 62.97 82.94 75.91
C ILE A 1008 62.49 83.62 77.20
N LEU A 1009 61.60 82.99 77.96
CA LEU A 1009 61.12 83.52 79.24
C LEU A 1009 62.23 83.55 80.32
N GLU A 1010 63.12 82.56 80.33
CA GLU A 1010 64.24 82.47 81.27
C GLU A 1010 65.29 83.55 81.00
N HIS A 1011 65.67 83.74 79.74
CA HIS A 1011 66.60 84.79 79.30
C HIS A 1011 66.13 86.19 79.71
N LYS A 1012 64.83 86.47 79.56
CA LYS A 1012 64.24 87.74 80.03
C LYS A 1012 64.43 87.93 81.55
N GLN A 1013 64.19 86.90 82.36
CA GLN A 1013 64.37 86.98 83.82
C GLN A 1013 65.85 87.17 84.21
N ILE A 1014 66.76 86.53 83.49
CA ILE A 1014 68.21 86.69 83.64
C ILE A 1014 68.63 88.15 83.36
N ASN A 1015 68.17 88.75 82.26
CA ASN A 1015 68.49 90.13 81.93
C ASN A 1015 67.85 91.15 82.88
N GLU A 1016 66.66 90.88 83.40
CA GLU A 1016 66.08 91.70 84.46
C GLU A 1016 66.88 91.62 85.78
N LEU A 1017 67.47 90.46 86.10
CA LEU A 1017 68.38 90.32 87.25
C LEU A 1017 69.72 91.04 87.02
N GLU A 1018 70.33 90.89 85.84
CA GLU A 1018 71.59 91.55 85.47
C GLU A 1018 71.47 93.09 85.57
N LYS A 1019 70.37 93.65 85.07
CA LYS A 1019 70.09 95.09 85.17
C LYS A 1019 70.02 95.57 86.62
N VAL A 1020 69.37 94.80 87.50
CA VAL A 1020 69.25 95.13 88.92
C VAL A 1020 70.59 94.94 89.64
N MET A 1021 71.37 93.90 89.32
CA MET A 1021 72.73 93.72 89.83
C MET A 1021 73.65 94.88 89.43
N LYS A 1022 73.52 95.39 88.18
CA LYS A 1022 74.23 96.59 87.75
C LYS A 1022 73.87 97.81 88.59
N GLU A 1023 72.58 98.04 88.85
CA GLU A 1023 72.15 99.16 89.71
C GLU A 1023 72.75 99.05 91.13
N LEU A 1024 72.82 97.84 91.71
CA LEU A 1024 73.49 97.63 93.00
C LEU A 1024 74.97 97.99 92.95
N ILE A 1025 75.69 97.57 91.91
CA ILE A 1025 77.12 97.86 91.75
C ILE A 1025 77.36 99.36 91.53
N ASP A 1026 76.53 100.03 90.74
CA ASP A 1026 76.61 101.47 90.51
C ASP A 1026 76.36 102.25 91.82
N ILE A 1027 75.38 101.84 92.64
CA ILE A 1027 75.12 102.43 93.97
C ILE A 1027 76.27 102.15 94.95
N GLN A 1028 76.82 100.94 94.97
CA GLN A 1028 77.96 100.61 95.82
C GLN A 1028 79.16 101.52 95.50
N ASN A 1029 79.42 101.76 94.22
CA ASN A 1029 80.47 102.67 93.76
C ASN A 1029 80.20 104.15 94.10
N GLU A 1030 78.94 104.60 94.03
CA GLU A 1030 78.55 105.97 94.39
C GLU A 1030 78.64 106.22 95.90
N TYR A 1031 78.30 105.22 96.72
CA TYR A 1031 78.11 105.40 98.17
C TYR A 1031 79.36 105.11 99.00
N LYS A 1032 80.42 104.52 98.42
CA LYS A 1032 81.66 104.12 99.12
C LYS A 1032 82.30 105.22 99.97
N ASP A 1033 82.29 106.46 99.50
CA ASP A 1033 82.98 107.60 100.11
C ASP A 1033 82.11 108.34 101.14
N VAL A 1034 80.83 107.97 101.31
CA VAL A 1034 79.87 108.63 102.22
C VAL A 1034 80.39 108.72 103.66
N LYS A 1035 81.16 107.72 104.12
CA LYS A 1035 81.74 107.72 105.48
C LYS A 1035 82.76 108.83 105.73
N THR A 1036 83.27 109.47 104.68
CA THR A 1036 84.21 110.62 104.75
C THR A 1036 83.50 111.97 104.80
N LEU A 1037 82.19 112.01 104.52
CA LEU A 1037 81.41 113.23 104.40
C LEU A 1037 80.82 113.67 105.75
N VAL A 1038 80.60 114.97 105.92
CA VAL A 1038 80.01 115.57 107.14
C VAL A 1038 78.64 114.94 107.48
N ILE A 1039 77.83 114.62 106.47
CA ILE A 1039 76.53 113.95 106.62
C ILE A 1039 76.63 112.64 107.43
N TYR A 1040 77.74 111.91 107.32
CA TYR A 1040 78.03 110.73 108.11
C TYR A 1040 78.80 111.09 109.38
N LEU A 1041 79.91 111.83 109.27
CA LEU A 1041 80.85 112.02 110.39
C LEU A 1041 80.21 112.64 111.65
N GLU A 1042 79.32 113.61 111.48
CA GLU A 1042 78.65 114.32 112.59
C GLU A 1042 77.33 113.67 113.04
N GLU A 1043 76.90 112.56 112.40
CA GLU A 1043 75.63 111.87 112.69
C GLU A 1043 75.70 110.94 113.91
N LYS A 1044 74.55 110.55 114.45
CA LYS A 1044 74.39 109.59 115.54
C LYS A 1044 74.81 108.17 115.15
N GLN A 1045 75.29 107.41 116.15
CA GLN A 1045 75.81 106.07 115.94
C GLN A 1045 74.77 105.10 115.36
N ASP A 1046 73.49 105.20 115.76
CA ASP A 1046 72.44 104.29 115.25
C ASP A 1046 72.17 104.45 113.74
N LYS A 1047 72.38 105.64 113.17
CA LYS A 1047 72.25 105.90 111.74
C LYS A 1047 73.52 105.56 110.96
N LYS A 1048 74.69 105.81 111.57
CA LYS A 1048 75.99 105.31 111.07
C LYS A 1048 75.95 103.79 110.93
N ASP A 1049 75.56 103.08 111.99
CA ASP A 1049 75.46 101.62 112.02
C ASP A 1049 74.40 101.12 111.02
N ALA A 1050 73.26 101.81 110.87
CA ALA A 1050 72.25 101.43 109.89
C ALA A 1050 72.77 101.55 108.44
N PHE A 1051 73.44 102.66 108.09
CA PHE A 1051 74.08 102.82 106.78
C PHE A 1051 75.20 101.81 106.56
N ASP A 1052 76.07 101.61 107.55
CA ASP A 1052 77.18 100.66 107.46
C ASP A 1052 76.69 99.22 107.25
N ASN A 1053 75.67 98.79 107.98
CA ASN A 1053 75.08 97.46 107.79
C ASN A 1053 74.39 97.33 106.41
N ALA A 1054 73.64 98.34 105.96
CA ALA A 1054 72.99 98.32 104.65
C ALA A 1054 73.99 98.33 103.48
N TYR A 1055 75.06 99.13 103.59
CA TYR A 1055 76.13 99.22 102.59
C TYR A 1055 76.98 97.95 102.55
N ASN A 1056 77.34 97.39 103.71
CA ASN A 1056 78.05 96.11 103.78
C ASN A 1056 77.20 94.98 103.18
N ALA A 1057 75.88 94.98 103.39
CA ALA A 1057 74.96 93.98 102.85
C ALA A 1057 74.81 94.01 101.32
N LEU A 1058 75.29 95.06 100.62
CA LEU A 1058 75.42 95.05 99.16
C LEU A 1058 76.47 94.02 98.69
N THR A 1059 77.44 93.67 99.54
CA THR A 1059 78.46 92.66 99.21
C THR A 1059 78.01 91.28 99.68
N PHE A 1060 77.64 90.42 98.75
CA PHE A 1060 77.17 89.06 99.04
C PHE A 1060 77.64 88.03 98.00
N SER A 1061 77.72 86.77 98.43
CA SER A 1061 78.23 85.63 97.65
C SER A 1061 77.18 84.56 97.34
N ASP A 1062 75.96 84.69 97.86
CA ASP A 1062 74.85 83.76 97.64
C ASP A 1062 73.99 84.14 96.42
N ALA A 1063 73.15 83.19 95.99
CA ALA A 1063 72.40 83.27 94.74
C ALA A 1063 71.09 84.08 94.86
N LYS A 1064 71.21 85.34 95.30
CA LYS A 1064 70.07 86.24 95.52
C LYS A 1064 69.28 86.49 94.25
N ASP A 1065 67.96 86.46 94.35
CA ASP A 1065 67.06 86.79 93.24
C ASP A 1065 66.86 88.31 93.07
N LYS A 1066 66.14 88.69 92.01
CA LYS A 1066 65.93 90.10 91.61
C LYS A 1066 65.34 90.93 92.74
N THR A 1067 64.29 90.43 93.41
CA THR A 1067 63.59 91.14 94.48
C THR A 1067 64.42 91.24 95.76
N GLN A 1068 65.25 90.23 96.04
CA GLN A 1068 66.23 90.30 97.13
C GLN A 1068 67.31 91.37 96.88
N VAL A 1069 67.72 91.57 95.62
CA VAL A 1069 68.69 92.61 95.24
C VAL A 1069 68.04 94.01 95.22
N GLU A 1070 66.81 94.14 94.70
CA GLU A 1070 65.99 95.37 94.78
C GLU A 1070 65.80 95.83 96.23
N ALA A 1071 65.60 94.90 97.18
CA ALA A 1071 65.50 95.20 98.59
C ALA A 1071 66.82 95.73 99.21
N LEU A 1072 67.97 95.17 98.82
CA LEU A 1072 69.29 95.66 99.26
C LEU A 1072 69.56 97.08 98.73
N ILE A 1073 69.28 97.31 97.44
CA ILE A 1073 69.32 98.63 96.78
C ILE A 1073 68.47 99.65 97.54
N LYS A 1074 67.23 99.29 97.90
CA LYS A 1074 66.33 100.19 98.62
C LYS A 1074 66.85 100.49 100.03
N ASN A 1075 67.27 99.47 100.78
CA ASN A 1075 67.71 99.63 102.17
C ASN A 1075 68.92 100.57 102.30
N VAL A 1076 69.88 100.53 101.36
CA VAL A 1076 71.03 101.44 101.41
C VAL A 1076 70.69 102.87 100.95
N LYS A 1077 69.74 103.03 100.01
CA LYS A 1077 69.18 104.34 99.62
C LYS A 1077 68.49 105.01 100.81
N ASP A 1078 67.54 104.31 101.43
CA ASP A 1078 66.83 104.75 102.64
C ASP A 1078 67.80 105.13 103.76
N ALA A 1079 68.85 104.31 103.98
CA ALA A 1079 69.85 104.56 105.03
C ALA A 1079 70.77 105.75 104.72
N LYS A 1080 71.12 106.01 103.45
CA LYS A 1080 71.87 107.21 103.05
C LYS A 1080 71.06 108.49 103.27
N GLU A 1081 69.76 108.48 102.90
CA GLU A 1081 68.86 109.62 103.12
C GLU A 1081 68.58 109.93 104.60
N ALA A 1082 68.87 108.97 105.49
CA ALA A 1082 68.79 109.13 106.94
C ALA A 1082 70.02 109.80 107.59
N LEU A 1083 71.14 109.98 106.86
CA LEU A 1083 72.37 110.63 107.34
C LEU A 1083 72.28 112.15 107.18
N LYS A 1084 72.23 112.91 108.29
CA LYS A 1084 72.00 114.37 108.31
C LYS A 1084 72.96 115.10 109.26
N GLY A 1085 74.18 114.60 109.39
CA GLY A 1085 75.24 115.18 110.22
C GLY A 1085 75.60 116.63 109.87
N ASP A 1086 75.41 117.06 108.63
CA ASP A 1086 75.53 118.46 108.19
C ASP A 1086 74.48 119.36 108.86
N SER A 1087 73.21 118.94 108.87
CA SER A 1087 72.12 119.63 109.58
C SER A 1087 72.31 119.62 111.10
N ILE A 1088 73.00 118.62 111.65
CA ILE A 1088 73.37 118.57 113.08
C ILE A 1088 74.46 119.61 113.37
N LEU A 1089 75.50 119.68 112.54
CA LEU A 1089 76.58 120.67 112.65
C LEU A 1089 76.07 122.10 112.51
N ASP A 1090 75.20 122.37 111.55
CA ASP A 1090 74.63 123.71 111.35
C ASP A 1090 73.70 124.14 112.50
N GLN A 1091 72.95 123.20 113.10
CA GLN A 1091 72.20 123.49 114.32
C GLN A 1091 73.15 123.76 115.51
N ALA A 1092 74.22 122.99 115.68
CA ALA A 1092 75.23 123.24 116.71
C ALA A 1092 75.94 124.59 116.54
N LYS A 1093 76.21 125.02 115.29
CA LYS A 1093 76.70 126.38 114.97
C LYS A 1093 75.71 127.45 115.41
N LYS A 1094 74.42 127.26 115.09
CA LYS A 1094 73.34 128.19 115.43
C LYS A 1094 73.16 128.32 116.95
N ASP A 1095 73.25 127.22 117.68
CA ASP A 1095 73.15 127.20 119.15
C ASP A 1095 74.32 127.96 119.80
N LEU A 1096 75.56 127.69 119.37
CA LEU A 1096 76.73 128.39 119.90
C LEU A 1096 76.77 129.87 119.50
N LYS A 1097 76.33 130.25 118.30
CA LYS A 1097 76.12 131.67 117.95
C LYS A 1097 75.14 132.36 118.91
N THR A 1098 74.03 131.69 119.24
CA THR A 1098 73.02 132.20 120.17
C THR A 1098 73.58 132.35 121.59
N GLU A 1099 74.42 131.42 122.03
CA GLU A 1099 75.15 131.47 123.31
C GLU A 1099 76.14 132.64 123.36
N ILE A 1100 76.91 132.88 122.29
CA ILE A 1100 77.81 134.03 122.14
C ILE A 1100 77.02 135.36 122.15
N ASP A 1101 75.89 135.43 121.45
CA ASP A 1101 75.03 136.63 121.42
C ASP A 1101 74.51 136.99 122.82
N ASN A 1102 74.04 135.99 123.57
CA ASN A 1102 73.50 136.20 124.92
C ASN A 1102 74.57 136.39 126.01
N ASN A 1103 75.85 136.15 125.72
CA ASN A 1103 76.93 136.24 126.70
C ASN A 1103 77.11 137.69 127.21
N ALA A 1104 76.82 137.96 128.48
CA ALA A 1104 76.86 139.32 129.02
C ALA A 1104 78.28 139.84 129.36
N LYS A 1105 79.30 138.96 129.35
CA LYS A 1105 80.69 139.31 129.73
C LYS A 1105 81.54 139.72 128.53
N LEU A 1106 81.24 139.19 127.34
CA LEU A 1106 81.94 139.51 126.11
C LEU A 1106 81.48 140.88 125.55
N ASN A 1107 82.44 141.70 125.14
CA ASN A 1107 82.15 142.91 124.37
C ASN A 1107 81.79 142.56 122.91
N LYS A 1108 81.30 143.54 122.13
CA LYS A 1108 80.86 143.31 120.75
C LYS A 1108 81.96 142.69 119.86
N GLU A 1109 83.17 143.24 119.91
CA GLU A 1109 84.30 142.81 119.07
C GLU A 1109 84.74 141.37 119.39
N GLN A 1110 84.69 140.99 120.67
CA GLN A 1110 84.90 139.61 121.12
C GLN A 1110 83.80 138.66 120.62
N LYS A 1111 82.52 139.07 120.69
CA LYS A 1111 81.39 138.28 120.17
C LYS A 1111 81.50 138.06 118.66
N ASP A 1112 81.73 139.12 117.90
CA ASP A 1112 81.81 139.06 116.43
C ASP A 1112 83.01 138.18 115.99
N ASN A 1113 84.15 138.24 116.70
CA ASN A 1113 85.28 137.34 116.50
C ASN A 1113 84.93 135.86 116.76
N PHE A 1114 84.28 135.54 117.89
CA PHE A 1114 83.88 134.16 118.18
C PHE A 1114 82.81 133.63 117.20
N LYS A 1115 81.83 134.45 116.79
CA LYS A 1115 80.86 134.07 115.75
C LYS A 1115 81.54 133.72 114.43
N ASN A 1116 82.54 134.49 114.01
CA ASN A 1116 83.31 134.20 112.80
C ASN A 1116 84.06 132.88 112.91
N LYS A 1117 84.61 132.53 114.09
CA LYS A 1117 85.17 131.19 114.35
C LYS A 1117 84.10 130.10 114.26
N VAL A 1118 82.88 130.33 114.74
CA VAL A 1118 81.76 129.37 114.67
C VAL A 1118 81.31 129.12 113.22
N ASP A 1119 81.28 130.14 112.37
CA ASP A 1119 81.03 129.96 110.93
C ASP A 1119 82.12 129.10 110.27
N GLN A 1120 83.39 129.36 110.62
CA GLN A 1120 84.55 128.66 110.08
C GLN A 1120 84.77 127.24 110.65
N ALA A 1121 84.10 126.87 111.74
CA ALA A 1121 84.13 125.53 112.31
C ALA A 1121 83.67 124.48 111.30
N LYS A 1122 84.38 123.34 111.24
CA LYS A 1122 84.08 122.24 110.29
C LYS A 1122 83.59 120.96 110.96
N SER A 1123 83.50 120.98 112.30
CA SER A 1123 83.06 119.86 113.13
C SER A 1123 82.47 120.36 114.45
N SER A 1124 81.64 119.55 115.12
CA SER A 1124 81.18 119.87 116.47
C SER A 1124 82.33 119.93 117.49
N ALA A 1125 83.45 119.25 117.20
CA ALA A 1125 84.67 119.33 118.00
C ALA A 1125 85.35 120.71 117.91
N ASP A 1126 85.24 121.42 116.78
CA ASP A 1126 85.74 122.80 116.68
C ASP A 1126 84.84 123.77 117.45
N LEU A 1127 83.52 123.56 117.41
CA LEU A 1127 82.56 124.31 118.23
C LEU A 1127 82.81 124.14 119.73
N ALA A 1128 83.15 122.92 120.17
CA ALA A 1128 83.52 122.65 121.56
C ALA A 1128 84.80 123.40 121.98
N LYS A 1129 85.81 123.51 121.11
CA LYS A 1129 87.02 124.34 121.37
C LYS A 1129 86.67 125.82 121.48
N ILE A 1130 85.80 126.32 120.61
CA ILE A 1130 85.35 127.73 120.63
C ILE A 1130 84.58 128.04 121.92
N ARG A 1131 83.73 127.13 122.40
CA ARG A 1131 83.11 127.22 123.74
C ARG A 1131 84.15 127.36 124.86
N GLN A 1132 85.25 126.60 124.81
CA GLN A 1132 86.30 126.69 125.81
C GLN A 1132 87.08 128.01 125.75
N GLU A 1133 87.44 128.48 124.54
CA GLU A 1133 88.11 129.78 124.38
C GLU A 1133 87.27 130.96 124.92
N ILE A 1134 85.94 130.87 124.81
CA ILE A 1134 85.00 131.85 125.40
C ILE A 1134 85.10 131.81 126.93
N LEU A 1135 84.96 130.63 127.54
CA LEU A 1135 85.01 130.43 128.99
C LEU A 1135 86.33 130.92 129.59
N ASP A 1136 87.46 130.59 128.96
CA ASP A 1136 88.79 131.01 129.42
C ASP A 1136 88.90 132.55 129.45
N LEU A 1137 88.41 133.24 128.41
CA LEU A 1137 88.42 134.70 128.32
C LEU A 1137 87.52 135.37 129.38
N GLU A 1138 86.38 134.76 129.74
CA GLU A 1138 85.53 135.30 130.81
C GLU A 1138 86.24 135.39 132.16
N THR A 1139 87.12 134.43 132.48
CA THR A 1139 87.82 134.39 133.78
C THR A 1139 88.84 135.51 133.95
N LEU A 1140 89.41 136.00 132.85
CA LEU A 1140 90.47 137.01 132.82
C LEU A 1140 90.00 138.43 133.14
N LEU A 1141 88.70 138.73 132.95
CA LEU A 1141 88.18 140.11 132.96
C LEU A 1141 87.76 140.64 134.36
N ALA A 1142 87.93 139.87 135.44
CA ALA A 1142 87.15 140.02 136.67
C ALA A 1142 87.94 140.40 137.98
N ARG A 1143 88.95 141.30 137.95
CA ARG A 1143 89.74 141.67 139.17
C ARG A 1143 90.07 143.18 139.32
N PRO A 1144 89.91 143.80 140.52
CA PRO A 1144 90.19 145.24 140.79
C PRO A 1144 91.57 145.55 141.43
N LYS A 1145 91.88 146.84 141.68
CA LYS A 1145 93.22 147.41 142.01
C LYS A 1145 93.37 147.99 143.43
N ILE A 1146 94.59 147.95 144.00
CA ILE A 1146 95.11 148.82 145.09
C ILE A 1146 96.58 149.26 144.79
N SER A 1147 97.15 150.14 145.61
CA SER A 1147 98.21 151.13 145.33
C SER A 1147 99.67 150.73 145.66
N ALA A 1148 100.61 151.66 145.43
CA ALA A 1148 102.06 151.44 145.49
C ALA A 1148 102.77 152.16 146.66
N SER A 1149 103.71 151.46 147.32
CA SER A 1149 104.90 152.10 147.93
C SER A 1149 106.14 151.20 148.14
N LEU A 1150 106.13 149.92 147.75
CA LEU A 1150 107.34 149.07 147.79
C LEU A 1150 108.33 149.42 146.66
N ARG A 1151 109.08 150.49 146.84
CA ARG A 1151 110.28 150.84 146.05
C ARG A 1151 111.54 150.43 146.82
N ASN A 1152 112.61 150.15 146.08
CA ASN A 1152 114.01 150.05 146.56
C ASN A 1152 114.45 148.77 147.30
N SER A 1153 114.13 147.59 146.76
CA SER A 1153 115.01 146.41 146.84
C SER A 1153 115.02 145.70 145.49
N ALA A 1154 115.96 145.94 144.56
CA ALA A 1154 117.20 146.71 144.65
C ALA A 1154 117.28 147.84 143.60
N LYS A 1155 118.04 148.91 143.90
CA LYS A 1155 118.49 149.92 142.91
C LYS A 1155 119.81 149.56 142.22
N ALA A 1156 120.44 148.45 142.62
CA ALA A 1156 121.63 147.88 142.02
C ALA A 1156 121.52 146.35 142.09
N GLY A 1157 120.98 145.74 141.02
CA GLY A 1157 120.74 144.30 140.95
C GLY A 1157 119.59 143.91 140.02
N LEU A 1158 119.68 144.09 138.70
CA LEU A 1158 120.71 144.79 137.92
C LEU A 1158 120.10 145.23 136.56
N ALA A 1159 120.88 145.95 135.75
CA ALA A 1159 120.61 146.22 134.33
C ALA A 1159 120.77 144.95 133.46
N LEU A 1160 120.12 143.85 133.87
CA LEU A 1160 120.45 142.48 133.49
C LEU A 1160 119.21 141.58 133.60
N ASN A 1161 118.14 141.92 132.86
CA ASN A 1161 117.36 140.92 132.10
C ASN A 1161 116.27 141.50 131.14
N ILE A 1162 115.99 142.80 131.17
CA ILE A 1162 115.37 143.48 130.00
C ILE A 1162 116.43 143.88 128.95
N LEU A 1163 117.72 143.75 129.31
CA LEU A 1163 118.88 143.80 128.39
C LEU A 1163 119.56 142.41 128.22
N LEU A 1164 119.08 141.38 128.93
CA LEU A 1164 119.41 139.95 128.80
C LEU A 1164 118.08 139.19 128.89
N LEU A 1165 117.39 138.82 127.82
CA LEU A 1165 117.82 137.67 127.04
C LEU A 1165 117.22 137.68 125.61
N LEU A 1166 117.01 138.88 125.06
CA LEU A 1166 117.46 139.07 123.66
C LEU A 1166 118.95 138.72 123.54
N GLY A 1167 119.73 138.80 124.63
CA GLY A 1167 121.03 138.12 124.82
C GLY A 1167 121.01 136.60 125.11
N LEU A 1168 119.89 135.86 125.01
CA LEU A 1168 119.83 134.38 124.86
C LEU A 1168 118.83 133.93 123.77
N ALA A 1169 118.42 134.83 122.88
CA ALA A 1169 118.06 134.48 121.50
C ALA A 1169 119.03 135.06 120.47
N ALA A 1170 119.80 136.11 120.81
CA ALA A 1170 121.15 136.31 120.31
C ALA A 1170 122.18 135.42 121.00
N VAL A 1171 121.80 134.59 122.00
CA VAL A 1171 122.66 133.49 122.48
C VAL A 1171 122.01 132.09 122.43
N ALA A 1172 120.73 131.90 122.11
CA ALA A 1172 120.29 130.63 121.51
C ALA A 1172 120.90 130.54 120.09
N THR A 1173 120.78 131.62 119.32
CA THR A 1173 121.43 131.76 118.01
C THR A 1173 122.98 131.84 118.11
N ILE A 1174 123.54 132.06 119.31
CA ILE A 1174 124.99 131.91 119.61
C ILE A 1174 125.31 130.67 120.46
N LEU A 1175 124.37 129.77 120.79
CA LEU A 1175 124.64 128.43 121.38
C LEU A 1175 124.17 127.27 120.51
N LEU A 1176 123.47 127.50 119.41
CA LEU A 1176 123.61 126.64 118.22
C LEU A 1176 124.76 127.10 117.30
N THR A 1177 125.32 128.30 117.50
CA THR A 1177 126.57 128.73 116.80
C THR A 1177 127.80 128.75 117.71
N VAL A 1178 127.65 128.59 119.03
CA VAL A 1178 128.69 127.96 119.87
C VAL A 1178 128.51 126.45 119.82
N PHE A 1179 127.36 125.80 120.00
CA PHE A 1179 127.28 124.32 119.94
C PHE A 1179 127.08 123.66 118.56
N LYS A 1180 127.28 124.41 117.45
CA LYS A 1180 127.75 123.88 116.15
C LYS A 1180 128.88 124.69 115.51
N LYS A 1181 129.57 125.56 116.27
CA LYS A 1181 131.00 125.85 116.05
C LYS A 1181 131.91 125.33 117.18
N ILE A 1182 131.32 124.56 118.09
CA ILE A 1182 131.85 123.56 119.00
C ILE A 1182 130.94 122.32 118.86
N ARG A 1183 131.35 121.24 118.18
CA ARG A 1183 131.84 121.08 116.79
C ARG A 1183 132.47 122.30 116.11
N ARG A 1184 133.64 122.83 116.49
CA ARG A 1184 134.90 122.30 117.05
C ARG A 1184 134.96 122.02 118.58
N TYR A 1185 134.12 121.13 119.03
CA TYR A 1185 134.53 119.76 119.39
C TYR A 1185 133.76 118.86 118.43
#